data_AF-A0AAD5SZJ2-F1
#
_entry.id   AF-A0AAD5SZJ2-F1
#
_cell.length_a   1.000
_cell.length_b   1.000
_cell.length_c   1.000
_cell.angle_alpha   90.00
_cell.angle_beta   90.00
_cell.angle_gamma   90.00
#
_symmetry.space_group_name_H-M   'P 1'
#
loop_
_entity.id
_entity.type
_entity.pdbx_description
1 polymer ?
#
loop_
_entity_poly.entity_id
_entity_poly.type
_entity_poly.pdbx_seq_one_letter_code
_entity_poly.pdbx_strand_id
1 'polypeptide(L)'
;MECTVTLPPHALTAQGLSTPWAVTGCDQTVNPTFAECVVFDPFAGTFGVYSPLLINQGSTNFIIPVVPTLPVNGVVGCWFGTNGVSTTLAGATAAANCTSPNTALLQFAACNAPNFFAAAKKTKIIIPPLGIGKNGKPCYTTRSFEIVDMDQSDNVVTTFLQDPGTNRLAQKTVKNLAALPNATEVSNGSDNLLLDAFYRPALGCTVFTAPNLADPTGPPVGALALNEIQANALQAPPVALIPPHDPFTLDANGNPDFIKQSIYRANVNQPPPNNATSAEQSLQYCLDFLNVTAPGFITDLKFLIGQPSPAPANGKDLFTFLGQRFAASWIGLTCNVLVPVTDAHGNAVAGPLTANFDGNGVCISVTFNTPNLVKLLLENGGPTVEALALGVSFTTTSTTTTTTTSTSTTKTKTKPTTTTSTTATVNKTSAKVTTTTTTTTTTTAPTATSMNCVVTLPPHALTAHGLSTPWTVTGCDQTVNPTFAECVVVDPATGTFGVYSPLLINQGSTNFIIPVVPTLPVNGVVGCWFGTNGVSTTLAGATAAANCTSPNTALLQFAACNAPNFFAAAKKTKIIIPPLGIGKNGKPCYTTRSFEIVDMDQSDNVVTTFLQDPGTNRLAQKTVKNLAALPNATEVSNGSDNLLLDAFYRPALGCTVFTAPNLADPTGPPVGALALNEIQANALQAPPVALIPPHDPFTLDANGNPDFIKQSIYRANVNQPPPNNATSAEQSLQYCLDFLNVTAPGFITDLKFLIGQPSPAPANGKDLFTFLGQRFAASWIGLTCNVLVPVTDAHGNAVAGPLTANFDGNGVCISVTFNTPNLVKLLLENGGPTVEALALVLKLIITPLH
;
A
#
# COMPACT_ATOMS: atom_id res chain seq x y z
N MET A 1 -26.90 11.22 16.84
CA MET A 1 -27.68 11.64 15.65
C MET A 1 -26.77 11.54 14.45
N GLU A 2 -27.30 11.11 13.32
CA GLU A 2 -26.57 11.05 12.05
C GLU A 2 -26.80 12.35 11.29
N CYS A 3 -25.74 12.99 10.81
CA CYS A 3 -25.79 14.23 10.05
C CYS A 3 -25.62 13.93 8.55
N THR A 4 -26.35 14.66 7.69
CA THR A 4 -26.14 14.62 6.23
C THR A 4 -25.88 16.02 5.70
N VAL A 5 -24.68 16.26 5.17
CA VAL A 5 -24.28 17.53 4.54
C VAL A 5 -24.56 17.46 3.04
N THR A 6 -25.42 18.35 2.55
CA THR A 6 -25.73 18.48 1.12
C THR A 6 -24.82 19.52 0.48
N LEU A 7 -23.88 19.05 -0.35
CA LEU A 7 -22.96 19.90 -1.10
C LEU A 7 -23.69 20.62 -2.26
N PRO A 8 -23.51 21.95 -2.41
CA PRO A 8 -24.09 22.71 -3.50
C PRO A 8 -23.42 22.40 -4.85
N PRO A 9 -24.05 22.73 -5.99
CA PRO A 9 -23.40 22.69 -7.30
C PRO A 9 -22.06 23.44 -7.28
N HIS A 10 -21.04 22.86 -7.91
CA HIS A 10 -19.68 23.42 -7.98
C HIS A 10 -19.03 23.69 -6.60
N ALA A 11 -19.31 22.87 -5.57
CA ALA A 11 -18.84 23.01 -4.18
C ALA A 11 -17.37 23.43 -4.00
N LEU A 12 -16.45 22.96 -4.86
CA LEU A 12 -15.00 23.27 -4.79
C LEU A 12 -14.58 24.58 -5.50
N THR A 13 -15.53 25.42 -5.89
CA THR A 13 -15.29 26.75 -6.50
C THR A 13 -15.57 27.88 -5.52
N ALA A 14 -15.12 29.11 -5.81
CA ALA A 14 -15.41 30.27 -4.97
C ALA A 14 -16.90 30.45 -4.65
N GLN A 15 -17.78 30.19 -5.65
CA GLN A 15 -19.23 30.23 -5.48
C GLN A 15 -19.74 29.05 -4.63
N GLY A 16 -19.24 27.85 -4.86
CA GLY A 16 -19.64 26.65 -4.11
C GLY A 16 -19.23 26.68 -2.64
N LEU A 17 -18.04 27.21 -2.35
CA LEU A 17 -17.51 27.39 -0.99
C LEU A 17 -18.30 28.45 -0.20
N SER A 18 -18.68 29.56 -0.84
CA SER A 18 -19.43 30.66 -0.21
C SER A 18 -20.95 30.51 -0.24
N THR A 19 -21.46 29.51 -0.93
CA THR A 19 -22.83 29.03 -0.75
C THR A 19 -22.89 28.24 0.57
N PRO A 20 -23.80 28.54 1.51
CA PRO A 20 -23.96 27.75 2.73
C PRO A 20 -24.31 26.29 2.43
N TRP A 21 -23.71 25.35 3.15
CA TRP A 21 -23.93 23.91 2.95
C TRP A 21 -25.05 23.43 3.87
N ALA A 22 -26.10 22.84 3.30
CA ALA A 22 -27.32 22.52 4.02
C ALA A 22 -27.21 21.16 4.73
N VAL A 23 -27.56 21.11 6.02
CA VAL A 23 -27.49 19.91 6.85
C VAL A 23 -28.89 19.42 7.28
N THR A 24 -29.05 18.11 7.28
CA THR A 24 -30.22 17.38 7.78
C THR A 24 -29.81 16.26 8.75
N GLY A 25 -30.78 15.63 9.41
CA GLY A 25 -30.57 14.53 10.37
C GLY A 25 -30.12 14.95 11.77
N CYS A 26 -29.46 16.10 11.88
CA CYS A 26 -29.02 16.72 13.13
C CYS A 26 -29.22 18.25 13.11
N ASP A 27 -29.06 18.90 14.27
CA ASP A 27 -29.20 20.36 14.43
C ASP A 27 -27.84 21.04 14.63
N GLN A 28 -27.46 21.92 13.70
CA GLN A 28 -26.23 22.71 13.71
C GLN A 28 -26.05 23.64 14.91
N THR A 29 -27.13 23.92 15.66
CA THR A 29 -27.08 24.78 16.85
C THR A 29 -26.92 23.98 18.15
N VAL A 30 -26.83 22.64 18.07
CA VAL A 30 -26.73 21.72 19.22
C VAL A 30 -25.66 20.65 19.02
N ASN A 31 -25.67 19.95 17.87
CA ASN A 31 -24.71 18.90 17.50
C ASN A 31 -24.12 19.23 16.13
N PRO A 32 -23.22 20.23 16.06
CA PRO A 32 -22.75 20.82 14.80
C PRO A 32 -21.93 19.87 13.93
N THR A 33 -21.94 20.17 12.63
CA THR A 33 -21.12 19.57 11.59
C THR A 33 -20.28 20.66 10.96
N PHE A 34 -19.05 20.33 10.59
CA PHE A 34 -18.05 21.29 10.17
C PHE A 34 -17.51 20.90 8.80
N ALA A 35 -17.07 21.90 8.03
CA ALA A 35 -16.31 21.70 6.82
C ALA A 35 -15.12 22.64 6.80
N GLU A 36 -13.99 22.11 6.34
CA GLU A 36 -12.72 22.81 6.23
C GLU A 36 -12.14 22.51 4.86
N CYS A 37 -11.94 23.56 4.06
CA CYS A 37 -11.35 23.44 2.75
C CYS A 37 -9.99 24.12 2.73
N VAL A 38 -9.00 23.44 2.17
CA VAL A 38 -7.67 24.01 1.94
C VAL A 38 -7.47 24.14 0.44
N VAL A 39 -7.08 25.35 0.04
CA VAL A 39 -6.83 25.77 -1.33
C VAL A 39 -5.33 25.81 -1.53
N PHE A 40 -4.81 25.01 -2.45
CA PHE A 40 -3.40 24.94 -2.77
C PHE A 40 -3.10 25.63 -4.12
N ASP A 41 -2.11 26.53 -4.14
CA ASP A 41 -1.59 27.14 -5.36
C ASP A 41 -0.37 26.33 -5.87
N PRO A 42 -0.49 25.58 -6.98
CA PRO A 42 0.60 24.77 -7.51
C PRO A 42 1.73 25.59 -8.18
N PHE A 43 1.52 26.89 -8.46
CA PHE A 43 2.55 27.76 -9.02
C PHE A 43 3.33 28.50 -7.92
N ALA A 44 2.63 28.99 -6.89
CA ALA A 44 3.24 29.70 -5.76
C ALA A 44 3.78 28.74 -4.68
N GLY A 45 3.27 27.50 -4.61
CA GLY A 45 3.60 26.55 -3.54
C GLY A 45 3.00 26.92 -2.18
N THR A 46 1.91 27.71 -2.19
CA THR A 46 1.26 28.28 -1.00
C THR A 46 -0.14 27.69 -0.76
N PHE A 47 -0.67 27.92 0.44
CA PHE A 47 -2.02 27.51 0.83
C PHE A 47 -2.88 28.71 1.24
N GLY A 48 -4.19 28.52 1.23
CA GLY A 48 -5.16 29.31 1.99
C GLY A 48 -6.25 28.40 2.56
N VAL A 49 -6.74 28.71 3.75
CA VAL A 49 -7.78 27.93 4.45
C VAL A 49 -9.12 28.65 4.33
N TYR A 50 -10.20 27.90 4.11
CA TYR A 50 -11.56 28.41 4.07
C TYR A 50 -12.52 27.41 4.70
N SER A 51 -13.36 27.85 5.65
CA SER A 51 -14.37 26.99 6.28
C SER A 51 -15.77 27.32 5.72
N PRO A 52 -16.35 26.49 4.83
CA PRO A 52 -17.73 26.67 4.38
C PRO A 52 -18.70 26.68 5.55
N LEU A 53 -19.67 27.59 5.53
CA LEU A 53 -20.64 27.68 6.62
C LEU A 53 -21.71 26.60 6.45
N LEU A 54 -21.83 25.71 7.44
CA LEU A 54 -22.89 24.72 7.49
C LEU A 54 -24.10 25.26 8.24
N ILE A 55 -25.31 24.99 7.74
CA ILE A 55 -26.58 25.46 8.30
C ILE A 55 -27.66 24.38 8.24
N ASN A 56 -28.61 24.40 9.17
CA ASN A 56 -29.81 23.56 9.07
C ASN A 56 -30.57 23.84 7.75
N GLN A 57 -31.02 22.79 7.05
CA GLN A 57 -31.73 22.95 5.77
C GLN A 57 -32.93 23.90 5.91
N GLY A 58 -33.00 24.90 5.03
CA GLY A 58 -34.07 25.91 5.03
C GLY A 58 -33.90 27.03 6.06
N SER A 59 -32.86 27.01 6.89
CA SER A 59 -32.52 28.15 7.76
C SER A 59 -32.14 29.38 6.93
N THR A 60 -32.61 30.55 7.36
CA THR A 60 -32.16 31.86 6.88
C THR A 60 -31.39 32.64 7.94
N ASN A 61 -31.17 32.04 9.12
CA ASN A 61 -30.64 32.72 10.30
C ASN A 61 -29.12 32.56 10.43
N PHE A 62 -28.39 33.22 9.53
CA PHE A 62 -26.92 33.19 9.52
C PHE A 62 -26.33 34.53 9.05
N ILE A 63 -25.00 34.65 9.02
CA ILE A 63 -24.30 35.71 8.28
C ILE A 63 -23.79 35.11 6.97
N ILE A 64 -24.12 35.74 5.84
CA ILE A 64 -23.74 35.28 4.50
C ILE A 64 -22.22 35.10 4.42
N PRO A 65 -21.71 33.92 3.97
CA PRO A 65 -20.28 33.67 3.88
C PRO A 65 -19.54 34.66 2.98
N VAL A 66 -18.27 34.89 3.29
CA VAL A 66 -17.37 35.70 2.43
C VAL A 66 -17.03 34.89 1.18
N VAL A 67 -17.11 35.50 -0.01
CA VAL A 67 -16.69 34.86 -1.27
C VAL A 67 -15.15 34.83 -1.32
N PRO A 68 -14.50 33.66 -1.29
CA PRO A 68 -13.04 33.59 -1.32
C PRO A 68 -12.49 33.85 -2.72
N THR A 69 -11.35 34.52 -2.81
CA THR A 69 -10.55 34.55 -4.04
C THR A 69 -9.70 33.28 -4.10
N LEU A 70 -9.83 32.52 -5.19
CA LEU A 70 -9.03 31.32 -5.45
C LEU A 70 -7.93 31.61 -6.49
N PRO A 71 -6.74 30.99 -6.38
CA PRO A 71 -5.69 31.13 -7.39
C PRO A 71 -6.07 30.39 -8.68
N VAL A 72 -5.48 30.82 -9.80
CA VAL A 72 -5.72 30.19 -11.12
C VAL A 72 -5.15 28.78 -11.12
N ASN A 73 -5.99 27.79 -11.47
CA ASN A 73 -5.71 26.35 -11.33
C ASN A 73 -5.44 25.89 -9.88
N GLY A 74 -5.94 26.64 -8.88
CA GLY A 74 -5.89 26.25 -7.48
C GLY A 74 -6.59 24.92 -7.22
N VAL A 75 -5.94 24.03 -6.48
CA VAL A 75 -6.48 22.71 -6.12
C VAL A 75 -7.12 22.79 -4.75
N VAL A 76 -8.43 22.54 -4.67
CA VAL A 76 -9.18 22.56 -3.40
C VAL A 76 -9.37 21.12 -2.93
N GLY A 77 -8.97 20.84 -1.68
CA GLY A 77 -9.44 19.68 -0.92
C GLY A 77 -10.37 20.17 0.19
N CYS A 78 -11.35 19.35 0.59
CA CYS A 78 -12.23 19.65 1.72
C CYS A 78 -12.37 18.43 2.64
N TRP A 79 -12.42 18.68 3.94
CA TRP A 79 -12.58 17.71 5.01
C TRP A 79 -13.80 18.10 5.85
N PHE A 80 -14.41 17.10 6.47
CA PHE A 80 -15.65 17.24 7.22
C PHE A 80 -15.52 16.50 8.55
N GLY A 81 -16.10 17.10 9.58
CA GLY A 81 -16.20 16.50 10.90
C GLY A 81 -17.51 16.84 11.58
N THR A 82 -17.85 16.17 12.67
CA THR A 82 -19.10 16.46 13.42
C THR A 82 -18.94 16.20 14.91
N ASN A 83 -19.66 16.97 15.72
CA ASN A 83 -19.84 16.67 17.15
C ASN A 83 -21.10 15.77 17.37
N GLY A 84 -21.72 15.28 16.28
CA GLY A 84 -22.75 14.24 16.29
C GLY A 84 -22.18 12.81 16.34
N VAL A 85 -22.96 11.82 15.90
CA VAL A 85 -22.51 10.40 15.87
C VAL A 85 -21.85 10.04 14.54
N SER A 86 -22.37 10.56 13.43
CA SER A 86 -21.84 10.30 12.10
C SER A 86 -22.10 11.47 11.15
N THR A 87 -21.30 11.59 10.09
CA THR A 87 -21.50 12.52 8.98
C THR A 87 -21.59 11.77 7.66
N THR A 88 -22.43 12.24 6.75
CA THR A 88 -22.66 11.67 5.42
C THR A 88 -22.76 12.79 4.38
N LEU A 89 -22.31 12.55 3.15
CA LEU A 89 -22.24 13.58 2.12
C LEU A 89 -23.26 13.32 0.99
N ALA A 90 -24.07 14.33 0.67
CA ALA A 90 -25.11 14.29 -0.35
C ALA A 90 -24.98 15.47 -1.34
N GLY A 91 -25.82 15.51 -2.37
CA GLY A 91 -25.79 16.58 -3.38
C GLY A 91 -24.66 16.39 -4.40
N ALA A 92 -23.83 17.40 -4.62
CA ALA A 92 -22.82 17.44 -5.70
C ALA A 92 -21.56 16.57 -5.46
N THR A 93 -21.66 15.49 -4.69
CA THR A 93 -20.51 14.69 -4.20
C THR A 93 -19.63 14.13 -5.30
N ALA A 94 -20.22 13.56 -6.36
CA ALA A 94 -19.46 13.03 -7.50
C ALA A 94 -18.68 14.13 -8.24
N ALA A 95 -19.26 15.32 -8.39
CA ALA A 95 -18.60 16.46 -9.05
C ALA A 95 -17.50 17.11 -8.19
N ALA A 96 -17.52 16.88 -6.88
CA ALA A 96 -16.50 17.32 -5.93
C ALA A 96 -15.47 16.22 -5.58
N ASN A 97 -15.47 15.08 -6.30
CA ASN A 97 -14.61 13.92 -6.00
C ASN A 97 -14.68 13.50 -4.52
N CYS A 98 -15.89 13.45 -3.94
CA CYS A 98 -16.08 13.05 -2.55
C CYS A 98 -15.90 11.54 -2.37
N THR A 99 -14.94 11.18 -1.53
CA THR A 99 -14.82 9.83 -1.01
C THR A 99 -15.94 9.58 0.01
N SER A 100 -16.58 8.42 -0.07
CA SER A 100 -17.73 8.05 0.77
C SER A 100 -18.97 8.95 0.65
N PRO A 101 -19.75 8.84 -0.45
CA PRO A 101 -21.16 9.22 -0.44
C PRO A 101 -22.04 8.19 0.29
N ASN A 102 -21.60 6.92 0.41
CA ASN A 102 -22.45 5.78 0.80
C ASN A 102 -21.90 4.91 1.95
N THR A 103 -20.72 5.19 2.53
CA THR A 103 -20.01 4.26 3.43
C THR A 103 -19.35 5.01 4.60
N ALA A 104 -20.16 5.51 5.55
CA ALA A 104 -19.70 6.45 6.58
C ALA A 104 -18.44 5.98 7.34
N LEU A 105 -17.46 6.90 7.44
CA LEU A 105 -16.27 6.79 8.30
C LEU A 105 -16.59 7.44 9.66
N LEU A 106 -17.72 7.01 10.26
CA LEU A 106 -18.39 7.66 11.38
C LEU A 106 -18.43 9.19 11.25
N GLN A 107 -17.64 9.93 12.03
CA GLN A 107 -17.71 11.39 12.11
C GLN A 107 -17.02 12.11 10.95
N PHE A 108 -16.13 11.43 10.22
CA PHE A 108 -15.25 12.01 9.21
C PHE A 108 -15.75 11.80 7.77
N ALA A 109 -15.50 12.77 6.89
CA ALA A 109 -15.58 12.61 5.44
C ALA A 109 -14.63 13.56 4.70
N ALA A 110 -14.41 13.35 3.40
CA ALA A 110 -13.53 14.20 2.59
C ALA A 110 -13.92 14.27 1.10
N CYS A 111 -13.55 15.38 0.45
CA CYS A 111 -13.72 15.62 -0.98
C CYS A 111 -12.43 16.10 -1.63
N ASN A 112 -12.04 15.45 -2.72
CA ASN A 112 -10.85 15.71 -3.52
C ASN A 112 -9.50 15.64 -2.76
N ALA A 113 -9.48 15.20 -1.51
CA ALA A 113 -8.30 15.17 -0.64
C ALA A 113 -7.09 14.39 -1.23
N PRO A 114 -7.25 13.19 -1.83
CA PRO A 114 -6.12 12.50 -2.47
C PRO A 114 -5.50 13.29 -3.63
N ASN A 115 -6.32 13.99 -4.43
CA ASN A 115 -5.84 14.84 -5.53
C ASN A 115 -5.15 16.10 -5.00
N PHE A 116 -5.66 16.71 -3.93
CA PHE A 116 -5.04 17.82 -3.23
C PHE A 116 -3.63 17.45 -2.73
N PHE A 117 -3.50 16.34 -1.99
CA PHE A 117 -2.19 15.90 -1.50
C PHE A 117 -1.25 15.46 -2.64
N ALA A 118 -1.77 14.87 -3.72
CA ALA A 118 -0.98 14.54 -4.90
C ALA A 118 -0.49 15.79 -5.66
N ALA A 119 -1.23 16.90 -5.65
CA ALA A 119 -0.77 18.18 -6.19
C ALA A 119 0.29 18.82 -5.29
N ALA A 120 0.06 18.80 -3.97
CA ALA A 120 1.00 19.32 -2.99
C ALA A 120 2.36 18.58 -3.05
N LYS A 121 2.35 17.23 -3.04
CA LYS A 121 3.54 16.37 -3.13
C LYS A 121 4.36 16.53 -4.42
N LYS A 122 3.77 17.06 -5.50
CA LYS A 122 4.48 17.35 -6.76
C LYS A 122 5.20 18.71 -6.77
N THR A 123 4.96 19.55 -5.76
CA THR A 123 5.41 20.94 -5.73
C THR A 123 6.44 21.16 -4.63
N LYS A 124 7.38 22.10 -4.82
CA LYS A 124 8.37 22.47 -3.80
C LYS A 124 7.75 23.42 -2.77
N ILE A 125 7.05 22.85 -1.81
CA ILE A 125 6.38 23.57 -0.72
C ILE A 125 7.37 23.81 0.44
N ILE A 126 7.32 25.01 1.04
CA ILE A 126 8.06 25.31 2.27
C ILE A 126 7.23 24.83 3.46
N ILE A 127 7.64 23.71 4.06
CA ILE A 127 7.03 23.16 5.28
C ILE A 127 7.76 23.74 6.49
N PRO A 128 7.08 24.40 7.44
CA PRO A 128 7.73 24.93 8.64
C PRO A 128 8.34 23.80 9.50
N PRO A 129 9.56 23.97 10.03
CA PRO A 129 10.14 23.00 10.95
C PRO A 129 9.30 22.93 12.24
N LEU A 130 9.26 21.76 12.87
CA LEU A 130 8.51 21.54 14.12
C LEU A 130 8.97 22.47 15.25
N GLY A 131 10.28 22.72 15.34
CA GLY A 131 10.89 23.37 16.51
C GLY A 131 11.05 22.40 17.68
N ILE A 132 11.47 22.94 18.83
CA ILE A 132 11.71 22.18 20.07
C ILE A 132 10.78 22.75 21.15
N GLY A 133 10.02 21.88 21.82
CA GLY A 133 9.10 22.27 22.88
C GLY A 133 9.81 22.54 24.21
N LYS A 134 9.07 23.09 25.20
CA LYS A 134 9.53 23.29 26.59
C LYS A 134 10.00 21.99 27.27
N ASN A 135 9.59 20.83 26.75
CA ASN A 135 10.01 19.50 27.20
C ASN A 135 11.38 19.06 26.65
N GLY A 136 11.98 19.80 25.71
CA GLY A 136 13.25 19.47 25.07
C GLY A 136 13.16 18.48 23.90
N LYS A 137 11.95 18.02 23.55
CA LYS A 137 11.68 17.17 22.39
C LYS A 137 11.32 18.01 21.15
N PRO A 138 11.37 17.46 19.93
CA PRO A 138 10.66 18.02 18.78
C PRO A 138 9.18 18.26 19.11
N CYS A 139 8.61 19.35 18.59
CA CYS A 139 7.18 19.62 18.74
C CYS A 139 6.34 18.58 17.99
N TYR A 140 5.32 18.03 18.65
CA TYR A 140 4.52 16.92 18.12
C TYR A 140 3.70 17.28 16.86
N THR A 141 3.30 16.21 16.16
CA THR A 141 2.39 16.23 15.00
C THR A 141 1.21 15.29 15.25
N THR A 142 0.20 15.31 14.39
CA THR A 142 -0.95 14.38 14.39
C THR A 142 -0.55 12.90 14.24
N ARG A 143 0.72 12.60 13.93
CA ARG A 143 1.26 11.24 13.83
C ARG A 143 2.29 10.91 14.92
N SER A 144 2.38 11.72 15.97
CA SER A 144 3.27 11.46 17.12
C SER A 144 2.54 10.67 18.18
N PHE A 145 3.05 9.49 18.54
CA PHE A 145 2.39 8.63 19.54
C PHE A 145 2.15 9.33 20.88
N GLU A 146 2.92 10.36 21.25
CA GLU A 146 2.70 11.15 22.47
C GLU A 146 1.38 11.94 22.50
N ILE A 147 0.66 12.09 21.38
CA ILE A 147 -0.61 12.84 21.32
C ILE A 147 -1.80 12.10 20.69
N VAL A 148 -1.57 11.10 19.84
CA VAL A 148 -2.66 10.35 19.17
C VAL A 148 -3.48 9.53 20.15
N ASP A 149 -4.66 9.10 19.71
CA ASP A 149 -5.46 8.13 20.43
C ASP A 149 -6.08 7.07 19.47
N MET A 150 -7.37 6.73 19.57
CA MET A 150 -8.00 5.65 18.79
C MET A 150 -8.52 6.07 17.42
N ASP A 151 -8.88 7.34 17.27
CA ASP A 151 -9.44 7.94 16.06
C ASP A 151 -8.57 9.13 15.59
N GLN A 152 -7.27 8.87 15.39
CA GLN A 152 -6.27 9.91 15.07
C GLN A 152 -6.50 10.60 13.72
N SER A 153 -5.97 11.82 13.57
CA SER A 153 -6.09 12.64 12.35
C SER A 153 -7.56 12.95 11.98
N ASP A 154 -8.50 12.85 12.92
CA ASP A 154 -9.93 13.05 12.67
C ASP A 154 -10.33 14.50 12.35
N ASN A 155 -11.57 14.59 11.88
CA ASN A 155 -12.41 15.77 11.98
C ASN A 155 -11.70 17.04 11.40
N VAL A 156 -11.93 18.26 11.92
CA VAL A 156 -11.33 19.50 11.38
C VAL A 156 -10.95 20.51 12.47
N VAL A 157 -10.11 21.51 12.15
CA VAL A 157 -9.71 22.61 13.07
C VAL A 157 -10.78 23.71 13.17
N THR A 158 -11.71 23.73 12.21
CA THR A 158 -12.71 24.77 11.99
C THR A 158 -13.57 25.11 13.22
N THR A 159 -13.70 26.42 13.45
CA THR A 159 -14.57 27.04 14.45
C THR A 159 -15.59 27.96 13.76
N PHE A 160 -16.86 27.86 14.16
CA PHE A 160 -17.91 28.82 13.81
C PHE A 160 -18.25 29.72 15.01
N LEU A 161 -19.00 30.79 14.73
CA LEU A 161 -19.63 31.64 15.74
C LEU A 161 -21.13 31.33 15.80
N GLN A 162 -21.65 31.11 17.01
CA GLN A 162 -23.08 30.98 17.28
C GLN A 162 -23.50 32.03 18.30
N ASP A 163 -24.45 32.89 17.96
CA ASP A 163 -25.12 33.75 18.95
C ASP A 163 -26.13 32.91 19.74
N PRO A 164 -25.93 32.65 21.05
CA PRO A 164 -26.83 31.82 21.85
C PRO A 164 -28.18 32.50 22.15
N GLY A 165 -28.29 33.83 21.97
CA GLY A 165 -29.54 34.58 22.14
C GLY A 165 -30.44 34.53 20.91
N THR A 166 -29.88 34.27 19.72
CA THR A 166 -30.64 34.25 18.45
C THR A 166 -30.48 32.95 17.66
N ASN A 167 -29.61 32.03 18.07
CA ASN A 167 -29.18 30.85 17.32
C ASN A 167 -28.68 31.17 15.90
N ARG A 168 -28.02 32.33 15.74
CA ARG A 168 -27.49 32.80 14.45
C ARG A 168 -26.05 32.32 14.24
N LEU A 169 -25.82 31.62 13.13
CA LEU A 169 -24.50 31.05 12.78
C LEU A 169 -23.68 31.97 11.86
N ALA A 170 -22.36 31.96 12.00
CA ALA A 170 -21.43 32.69 11.12
C ALA A 170 -20.04 32.04 11.06
N GLN A 171 -19.31 32.30 9.96
CA GLN A 171 -17.87 32.00 9.89
C GLN A 171 -17.10 32.81 10.94
N LYS A 172 -16.08 32.24 11.59
CA LYS A 172 -15.21 32.97 12.52
C LYS A 172 -14.28 33.93 11.75
N THR A 173 -14.64 35.21 11.77
CA THR A 173 -13.89 36.34 11.20
C THR A 173 -13.96 37.53 12.15
N VAL A 174 -12.98 38.44 12.10
CA VAL A 174 -12.95 39.67 12.91
C VAL A 174 -14.23 40.50 12.68
N LYS A 175 -14.69 40.56 11.43
CA LYS A 175 -15.94 41.25 11.04
C LYS A 175 -17.18 40.60 11.65
N ASN A 176 -17.27 39.27 11.66
CA ASN A 176 -18.43 38.55 12.17
C ASN A 176 -18.46 38.54 13.71
N LEU A 177 -17.30 38.48 14.36
CA LEU A 177 -17.17 38.62 15.82
C LEU A 177 -17.61 40.02 16.28
N ALA A 178 -17.23 41.07 15.56
CA ALA A 178 -17.70 42.43 15.82
C ALA A 178 -19.21 42.62 15.53
N ALA A 179 -19.80 41.83 14.62
CA ALA A 179 -21.23 41.84 14.30
C ALA A 179 -22.09 41.00 15.26
N LEU A 180 -21.49 40.03 15.96
CA LEU A 180 -22.13 39.15 16.94
C LEU A 180 -21.37 39.20 18.29
N PRO A 181 -21.40 40.33 19.02
CA PRO A 181 -20.59 40.52 20.23
C PRO A 181 -20.93 39.58 21.39
N ASN A 182 -22.07 38.87 21.32
CA ASN A 182 -22.50 37.86 22.29
C ASN A 182 -22.24 36.42 21.83
N ALA A 183 -21.65 36.21 20.64
CA ALA A 183 -21.48 34.87 20.10
C ALA A 183 -20.44 34.05 20.85
N THR A 184 -20.77 32.79 21.09
CA THR A 184 -19.84 31.76 21.54
C THR A 184 -19.13 31.14 20.35
N GLU A 185 -17.86 30.80 20.53
CA GLU A 185 -17.13 29.97 19.59
C GLU A 185 -17.62 28.51 19.69
N VAL A 186 -17.90 27.91 18.54
CA VAL A 186 -18.36 26.52 18.42
C VAL A 186 -17.37 25.78 17.52
N SER A 187 -16.65 24.83 18.10
CA SER A 187 -15.54 24.13 17.46
C SER A 187 -15.79 22.63 17.34
N ASN A 188 -15.12 21.99 16.38
CA ASN A 188 -15.13 20.55 16.23
C ASN A 188 -14.13 19.90 17.21
N GLY A 189 -14.51 18.81 17.87
CA GLY A 189 -13.68 18.12 18.87
C GLY A 189 -12.59 17.23 18.29
N SER A 190 -11.71 17.76 17.42
CA SER A 190 -10.69 16.99 16.68
C SER A 190 -9.31 16.93 17.34
N ASP A 191 -8.53 15.90 17.01
CA ASP A 191 -7.09 15.78 17.27
C ASP A 191 -6.30 16.94 16.65
N ASN A 192 -6.75 17.40 15.48
CA ASN A 192 -6.15 18.53 14.78
C ASN A 192 -6.30 19.83 15.59
N LEU A 193 -7.46 20.09 16.19
CA LEU A 193 -7.68 21.23 17.07
C LEU A 193 -7.00 21.04 18.44
N LEU A 194 -7.02 19.81 18.99
CA LEU A 194 -6.31 19.44 20.22
C LEU A 194 -4.81 19.76 20.12
N LEU A 195 -4.18 19.38 19.00
CA LEU A 195 -2.79 19.68 18.71
C LEU A 195 -2.54 21.19 18.62
N ASP A 196 -3.33 21.91 17.83
CA ASP A 196 -3.06 23.31 17.49
C ASP A 196 -3.47 24.34 18.55
N ALA A 197 -4.62 24.16 19.20
CA ALA A 197 -5.16 25.11 20.16
C ALA A 197 -4.77 24.82 21.62
N PHE A 198 -4.35 23.59 21.95
CA PHE A 198 -4.06 23.18 23.32
C PHE A 198 -2.64 22.63 23.51
N TYR A 199 -2.27 21.55 22.80
CA TYR A 199 -1.01 20.85 23.05
C TYR A 199 0.22 21.67 22.61
N ARG A 200 0.22 22.22 21.39
CA ARG A 200 1.31 23.07 20.89
C ARG A 200 1.50 24.32 21.77
N PRO A 201 0.47 25.11 22.14
CA PRO A 201 0.61 26.21 23.09
C PRO A 201 1.15 25.80 24.47
N ALA A 202 0.69 24.67 25.03
CA ALA A 202 1.19 24.14 26.30
C ALA A 202 2.71 23.88 26.24
N LEU A 203 3.21 23.28 25.17
CA LEU A 203 4.64 23.09 24.91
C LEU A 203 5.39 24.33 24.38
N GLY A 204 4.70 25.42 24.02
CA GLY A 204 5.31 26.61 23.42
C GLY A 204 5.70 26.47 21.95
N CYS A 205 5.12 25.49 21.26
CA CYS A 205 5.34 25.16 19.86
C CYS A 205 4.51 26.03 18.92
N THR A 206 4.97 26.22 17.69
CA THR A 206 4.26 26.96 16.63
C THR A 206 3.37 26.05 15.79
N VAL A 207 2.17 26.53 15.43
CA VAL A 207 1.24 25.86 14.51
C VAL A 207 1.62 26.16 13.05
N PHE A 208 1.45 25.17 12.16
CA PHE A 208 1.52 25.43 10.72
C PHE A 208 0.21 26.07 10.25
N THR A 209 0.25 27.37 9.99
CA THR A 209 -0.93 28.15 9.58
C THR A 209 -0.82 28.66 8.15
N ALA A 210 -1.96 29.01 7.55
CA ALA A 210 -2.06 29.70 6.27
C ALA A 210 -3.17 30.79 6.32
N PRO A 211 -3.19 31.75 5.37
CA PRO A 211 -4.20 32.81 5.35
C PRO A 211 -5.64 32.29 5.34
N ASN A 212 -6.49 32.89 6.17
CA ASN A 212 -7.92 32.64 6.18
C ASN A 212 -8.57 33.36 4.98
N LEU A 213 -9.08 32.62 3.99
CA LEU A 213 -9.70 33.18 2.80
C LEU A 213 -11.10 33.76 3.05
N ALA A 214 -11.71 33.49 4.21
CA ALA A 214 -12.92 34.18 4.69
C ALA A 214 -12.60 35.46 5.50
N ASP A 215 -11.35 35.64 5.95
CA ASP A 215 -10.86 36.87 6.57
C ASP A 215 -9.42 37.18 6.15
N PRO A 216 -9.20 37.69 4.92
CA PRO A 216 -7.85 37.92 4.37
C PRO A 216 -7.04 39.00 5.12
N THR A 217 -7.68 39.72 6.05
CA THR A 217 -7.09 40.72 6.94
C THR A 217 -6.88 40.23 8.38
N GLY A 218 -7.45 39.08 8.71
CA GLY A 218 -7.35 38.45 10.03
C GLY A 218 -6.05 37.65 10.21
N PRO A 219 -5.89 37.00 11.39
CA PRO A 219 -4.77 36.09 11.61
C PRO A 219 -4.86 34.85 10.70
N PRO A 220 -3.71 34.26 10.31
CA PRO A 220 -3.70 32.96 9.64
C PRO A 220 -4.17 31.85 10.59
N VAL A 221 -4.72 30.78 10.04
CA VAL A 221 -5.33 29.67 10.79
C VAL A 221 -4.69 28.33 10.45
N GLY A 222 -4.76 27.37 11.39
CA GLY A 222 -4.39 25.97 11.13
C GLY A 222 -5.46 25.25 10.30
N ALA A 223 -5.14 24.03 9.85
CA ALA A 223 -6.07 23.13 9.18
C ALA A 223 -5.52 21.70 9.19
N LEU A 224 -6.39 20.68 9.13
CA LEU A 224 -6.01 19.26 9.08
C LEU A 224 -4.99 19.00 7.98
N ALA A 225 -5.23 19.51 6.78
CA ALA A 225 -4.36 19.25 5.63
C ALA A 225 -2.97 19.89 5.77
N LEU A 226 -2.82 20.95 6.57
CA LEU A 226 -1.51 21.53 6.89
C LEU A 226 -0.76 20.64 7.89
N ASN A 227 -1.44 20.21 8.96
CA ASN A 227 -0.89 19.28 9.95
C ASN A 227 -0.46 17.95 9.32
N GLU A 228 -1.29 17.36 8.45
CA GLU A 228 -0.96 16.12 7.74
C GLU A 228 0.12 16.27 6.66
N ILE A 229 0.35 17.47 6.12
CA ILE A 229 1.52 17.74 5.28
C ILE A 229 2.79 17.84 6.12
N GLN A 230 2.73 18.49 7.29
CA GLN A 230 3.87 18.60 8.21
C GLN A 230 4.23 17.24 8.85
N ALA A 231 3.23 16.49 9.32
CA ALA A 231 3.39 15.16 9.89
C ALA A 231 4.03 14.18 8.90
N ASN A 232 3.54 14.14 7.65
CA ASN A 232 4.10 13.30 6.61
C ASN A 232 5.54 13.67 6.21
N ALA A 233 5.99 14.90 6.49
CA ALA A 233 7.33 15.36 6.13
C ALA A 233 8.34 15.31 7.29
N LEU A 234 7.89 15.46 8.54
CA LEU A 234 8.76 15.73 9.69
C LEU A 234 8.57 14.80 10.89
N GLN A 235 7.54 13.94 10.93
CA GLN A 235 7.38 12.97 12.03
C GLN A 235 8.46 11.89 11.96
N ALA A 236 9.19 11.69 13.05
CA ALA A 236 10.16 10.61 13.20
C ALA A 236 9.47 9.30 13.67
N PRO A 237 10.03 8.12 13.35
CA PRO A 237 9.54 6.84 13.88
C PRO A 237 9.60 6.75 15.42
N PRO A 238 8.65 6.03 16.06
CA PRO A 238 7.48 5.40 15.45
C PRO A 238 6.45 6.44 14.98
N VAL A 239 5.94 6.24 13.77
CA VAL A 239 4.95 7.13 13.14
C VAL A 239 3.58 6.51 13.36
N ALA A 240 2.70 7.18 14.08
CA ALA A 240 1.32 6.75 14.21
C ALA A 240 0.61 6.87 12.85
N LEU A 241 -0.11 5.81 12.49
CA LEU A 241 -0.92 5.70 11.28
C LEU A 241 -2.22 5.00 11.65
N ILE A 242 -3.34 5.42 11.08
CA ILE A 242 -4.70 4.95 11.37
C ILE A 242 -4.73 3.40 11.47
N PRO A 243 -4.91 2.82 12.67
CA PRO A 243 -4.83 1.38 12.88
C PRO A 243 -6.07 0.66 12.32
N PRO A 244 -6.02 -0.66 12.11
CA PRO A 244 -7.17 -1.44 11.63
C PRO A 244 -8.32 -1.55 12.63
N HIS A 245 -8.06 -1.32 13.92
CA HIS A 245 -9.07 -1.25 14.98
C HIS A 245 -9.45 0.21 15.35
N ASP A 246 -9.09 1.19 14.52
CA ASP A 246 -9.63 2.55 14.61
C ASP A 246 -11.16 2.49 14.40
N PRO A 247 -12.00 3.11 15.26
CA PRO A 247 -13.46 3.01 15.17
C PRO A 247 -14.06 3.44 13.83
N PHE A 248 -13.42 4.38 13.11
CA PHE A 248 -13.91 4.87 11.81
C PHE A 248 -13.59 3.85 10.70
N THR A 249 -12.70 2.89 10.96
CA THR A 249 -12.26 1.84 10.04
C THR A 249 -12.94 0.49 10.25
N LEU A 250 -13.91 0.37 11.17
CA LEU A 250 -14.63 -0.87 11.42
C LEU A 250 -15.83 -1.08 10.46
N ASP A 251 -16.15 -2.34 10.15
CA ASP A 251 -17.38 -2.74 9.46
C ASP A 251 -18.62 -2.58 10.37
N ALA A 252 -19.81 -2.90 9.85
CA ALA A 252 -21.06 -2.81 10.61
C ALA A 252 -21.19 -3.82 11.77
N ASN A 253 -20.24 -4.75 11.93
CA ASN A 253 -20.19 -5.78 12.96
C ASN A 253 -19.06 -5.51 13.99
N GLY A 254 -18.21 -4.51 13.78
CA GLY A 254 -17.05 -4.19 14.62
C GLY A 254 -15.72 -4.85 14.19
N ASN A 255 -15.64 -5.44 12.99
CA ASN A 255 -14.40 -6.01 12.44
C ASN A 255 -13.59 -4.95 11.67
N PRO A 256 -12.25 -5.03 11.62
CA PRO A 256 -11.43 -4.20 10.73
C PRO A 256 -11.83 -4.25 9.24
N ASP A 257 -12.18 -3.09 8.66
CA ASP A 257 -12.45 -2.91 7.23
C ASP A 257 -11.25 -2.21 6.55
N PHE A 258 -10.44 -3.01 5.84
CA PHE A 258 -9.27 -2.56 5.09
C PHE A 258 -9.59 -1.48 4.04
N ILE A 259 -10.80 -1.49 3.46
CA ILE A 259 -11.20 -0.47 2.47
C ILE A 259 -11.48 0.85 3.17
N LYS A 260 -12.17 0.85 4.32
CA LYS A 260 -12.32 2.05 5.15
C LYS A 260 -10.96 2.57 5.63
N GLN A 261 -10.10 1.70 6.16
CA GLN A 261 -8.74 2.06 6.60
C GLN A 261 -7.94 2.72 5.46
N SER A 262 -7.98 2.13 4.26
CA SER A 262 -7.29 2.65 3.07
C SER A 262 -7.84 4.00 2.60
N ILE A 263 -9.16 4.17 2.58
CA ILE A 263 -9.81 5.44 2.21
C ILE A 263 -9.48 6.53 3.25
N TYR A 264 -9.56 6.20 4.54
CA TYR A 264 -9.27 7.16 5.61
C TYR A 264 -7.80 7.62 5.54
N ARG A 265 -6.84 6.69 5.49
CA ARG A 265 -5.41 7.02 5.31
C ARG A 265 -5.14 7.89 4.08
N ALA A 266 -5.72 7.56 2.92
CA ALA A 266 -5.57 8.36 1.70
C ALA A 266 -6.16 9.77 1.84
N ASN A 267 -7.25 9.93 2.59
CA ASN A 267 -7.88 11.21 2.89
C ASN A 267 -7.13 12.07 3.91
N VAL A 268 -6.21 11.50 4.70
CA VAL A 268 -5.36 12.24 5.65
C VAL A 268 -3.86 12.17 5.27
N ASN A 269 -3.55 12.05 3.97
CA ASN A 269 -2.18 12.07 3.45
C ASN A 269 -1.25 10.95 3.97
N GLN A 270 -1.78 9.92 4.63
CA GLN A 270 -1.00 8.79 5.14
C GLN A 270 -0.69 7.78 4.01
N PRO A 271 0.41 7.00 4.10
CA PRO A 271 0.61 5.84 3.23
C PRO A 271 -0.54 4.82 3.39
N PRO A 272 -0.80 3.96 2.38
CA PRO A 272 -1.77 2.88 2.54
C PRO A 272 -1.39 1.93 3.70
N PRO A 273 -2.32 1.09 4.18
CA PRO A 273 -1.99 -0.02 5.07
C PRO A 273 -0.85 -0.87 4.52
N ASN A 274 0.02 -1.37 5.40
CA ASN A 274 1.12 -2.25 5.04
C ASN A 274 0.67 -3.72 5.08
N ASN A 275 1.54 -4.62 4.62
CA ASN A 275 1.21 -6.03 4.35
C ASN A 275 1.12 -6.92 5.63
N ALA A 276 1.07 -6.30 6.81
CA ALA A 276 0.84 -6.98 8.08
C ALA A 276 -0.67 -7.11 8.34
N THR A 277 -1.10 -8.19 8.98
CA THR A 277 -2.52 -8.43 9.32
C THR A 277 -3.10 -7.28 10.15
N SER A 278 -4.43 -7.20 10.19
CA SER A 278 -5.13 -6.30 11.10
C SER A 278 -4.73 -6.52 12.58
N ALA A 279 -4.42 -7.77 12.95
CA ALA A 279 -3.98 -8.13 14.29
C ALA A 279 -2.53 -7.67 14.58
N GLU A 280 -1.58 -7.86 13.66
CA GLU A 280 -0.19 -7.41 13.82
C GLU A 280 -0.07 -5.89 13.79
N GLN A 281 -0.79 -5.22 12.87
CA GLN A 281 -0.83 -3.75 12.83
C GLN A 281 -1.39 -3.16 14.14
N SER A 282 -2.51 -3.70 14.65
CA SER A 282 -3.04 -3.23 15.93
C SER A 282 -2.18 -3.64 17.12
N LEU A 283 -1.55 -4.83 17.12
CA LEU A 283 -0.61 -5.23 18.17
C LEU A 283 0.59 -4.28 18.22
N GLN A 284 1.21 -3.98 17.07
CA GLN A 284 2.31 -3.03 16.99
C GLN A 284 1.87 -1.62 17.41
N TYR A 285 0.71 -1.15 16.94
CA TYR A 285 0.16 0.15 17.36
C TYR A 285 -0.06 0.20 18.87
N CYS A 286 -0.64 -0.85 19.48
CA CYS A 286 -0.83 -0.96 20.92
C CYS A 286 0.49 -1.06 21.71
N LEU A 287 1.52 -1.69 21.14
CA LEU A 287 2.87 -1.71 21.73
C LEU A 287 3.52 -0.33 21.67
N ASP A 288 3.41 0.41 20.57
CA ASP A 288 3.90 1.79 20.48
C ASP A 288 3.10 2.74 21.39
N PHE A 289 1.78 2.54 21.51
CA PHE A 289 0.89 3.26 22.43
C PHE A 289 1.27 3.00 23.90
N LEU A 290 1.65 1.77 24.24
CA LEU A 290 2.20 1.41 25.56
C LEU A 290 3.60 1.99 25.81
N ASN A 291 4.49 1.95 24.82
CA ASN A 291 5.91 2.26 24.97
C ASN A 291 6.27 3.74 24.73
N VAL A 292 5.41 4.51 24.06
CA VAL A 292 5.63 5.92 23.73
C VAL A 292 4.58 6.84 24.36
N THR A 293 3.28 6.56 24.16
CA THR A 293 2.21 7.46 24.67
C THR A 293 2.16 7.49 26.19
N ALA A 294 2.10 6.33 26.84
CA ALA A 294 2.00 6.26 28.30
C ALA A 294 3.24 6.85 29.03
N PRO A 295 4.49 6.62 28.57
CA PRO A 295 5.66 7.35 29.08
C PRO A 295 5.67 8.84 28.70
N GLY A 296 5.26 9.18 27.48
CA GLY A 296 5.20 10.57 26.98
C GLY A 296 4.34 11.46 27.87
N PHE A 297 3.14 10.97 28.20
CA PHE A 297 2.17 11.59 29.10
C PHE A 297 2.74 11.88 30.50
N ILE A 298 3.65 11.04 31.01
CA ILE A 298 4.40 11.31 32.25
C ILE A 298 5.45 12.42 32.02
N THR A 299 6.27 12.32 30.96
CA THR A 299 7.35 13.30 30.71
C THR A 299 6.84 14.73 30.52
N ASP A 300 5.59 14.87 30.03
CA ASP A 300 4.96 16.17 29.78
C ASP A 300 3.98 16.64 30.87
N LEU A 301 3.74 15.87 31.95
CA LEU A 301 2.70 16.16 32.95
C LEU A 301 2.77 17.60 33.51
N LYS A 302 3.98 18.12 33.71
CA LYS A 302 4.25 19.47 34.25
C LYS A 302 3.90 20.62 33.29
N PHE A 303 3.64 20.31 32.03
CA PHE A 303 3.17 21.26 31.01
C PHE A 303 1.68 21.11 30.72
N LEU A 304 1.07 19.96 31.04
CA LEU A 304 -0.33 19.63 30.76
C LEU A 304 -1.26 19.87 31.96
N ILE A 305 -0.77 19.67 33.20
CA ILE A 305 -1.55 19.90 34.42
C ILE A 305 -1.90 21.39 34.55
N GLY A 306 -3.16 21.67 34.86
CA GLY A 306 -3.68 23.03 35.01
C GLY A 306 -3.80 23.85 33.71
N GLN A 307 -3.49 23.28 32.54
CA GLN A 307 -3.86 23.89 31.26
C GLN A 307 -5.37 23.71 30.99
N PRO A 308 -6.02 24.63 30.25
CA PRO A 308 -7.42 24.51 29.89
C PRO A 308 -7.73 23.16 29.22
N SER A 309 -8.80 22.51 29.67
CA SER A 309 -9.34 21.32 29.02
C SER A 309 -10.09 21.68 27.73
N PRO A 310 -9.89 20.96 26.62
CA PRO A 310 -10.69 21.12 25.40
C PRO A 310 -12.18 20.83 25.62
N ALA A 311 -12.48 19.88 26.51
CA ALA A 311 -13.84 19.56 26.94
C ALA A 311 -13.88 19.47 28.48
N PRO A 312 -14.16 20.58 29.19
CA PRO A 312 -14.20 20.61 30.66
C PRO A 312 -15.20 19.64 31.31
N ALA A 313 -16.21 19.18 30.57
CA ALA A 313 -17.15 18.15 31.00
C ALA A 313 -16.54 16.73 31.03
N ASN A 314 -15.40 16.51 30.38
CA ASN A 314 -14.75 15.21 30.23
C ASN A 314 -13.46 15.11 31.06
N GLY A 315 -12.73 16.22 31.23
CA GLY A 315 -11.57 16.30 32.11
C GLY A 315 -11.36 17.71 32.65
N LYS A 316 -10.91 17.83 33.90
CA LYS A 316 -10.71 19.13 34.60
C LYS A 316 -9.64 20.03 33.96
N ASP A 317 -8.65 19.43 33.29
CA ASP A 317 -7.47 20.07 32.69
C ASP A 317 -6.97 19.23 31.51
N LEU A 318 -6.07 19.78 30.69
CA LEU A 318 -5.55 19.09 29.50
C LEU A 318 -4.92 17.74 29.84
N PHE A 319 -4.21 17.62 30.97
CA PHE A 319 -3.66 16.35 31.46
C PHE A 319 -4.77 15.30 31.66
N THR A 320 -5.79 15.59 32.47
CA THR A 320 -6.87 14.61 32.72
C THR A 320 -7.73 14.33 31.49
N PHE A 321 -7.95 15.33 30.62
CA PHE A 321 -8.64 15.14 29.34
C PHE A 321 -7.92 14.15 28.41
N LEU A 322 -6.59 14.27 28.29
CA LEU A 322 -5.76 13.32 27.53
C LEU A 322 -5.72 11.95 28.21
N GLY A 323 -5.63 11.91 29.54
CA GLY A 323 -5.62 10.66 30.31
C GLY A 323 -6.88 9.81 30.13
N GLN A 324 -8.06 10.44 30.02
CA GLN A 324 -9.30 9.72 29.72
C GLN A 324 -9.46 9.34 28.25
N ARG A 325 -8.98 10.12 27.26
CA ARG A 325 -8.92 9.64 25.86
C ARG A 325 -7.94 8.47 25.70
N PHE A 326 -6.78 8.49 26.35
CA PHE A 326 -5.87 7.34 26.38
C PHE A 326 -6.56 6.09 26.96
N ALA A 327 -7.19 6.21 28.14
CA ALA A 327 -7.83 5.08 28.81
C ALA A 327 -9.01 4.51 28.00
N ALA A 328 -9.81 5.35 27.34
CA ALA A 328 -10.86 4.93 26.42
C ALA A 328 -10.26 4.23 25.18
N SER A 329 -9.20 4.79 24.61
CA SER A 329 -8.57 4.29 23.37
C SER A 329 -7.83 2.98 23.55
N TRP A 330 -7.24 2.75 24.72
CA TRP A 330 -6.66 1.47 25.09
C TRP A 330 -7.69 0.32 25.03
N ILE A 331 -8.97 0.63 25.27
CA ILE A 331 -10.09 -0.32 25.16
C ILE A 331 -10.67 -0.33 23.74
N GLY A 332 -10.87 0.84 23.12
CA GLY A 332 -11.42 0.98 21.77
C GLY A 332 -10.59 0.30 20.68
N LEU A 333 -9.26 0.44 20.76
CA LEU A 333 -8.29 -0.24 19.88
C LEU A 333 -8.09 -1.73 20.22
N THR A 334 -8.78 -2.25 21.24
CA THR A 334 -8.61 -3.60 21.81
C THR A 334 -7.22 -3.90 22.40
N CYS A 335 -6.43 -2.87 22.72
CA CYS A 335 -5.09 -3.05 23.33
C CYS A 335 -5.12 -3.82 24.66
N ASN A 336 -6.23 -3.72 25.41
CA ASN A 336 -6.49 -4.51 26.61
C ASN A 336 -6.61 -6.04 26.37
N VAL A 337 -6.80 -6.47 25.11
CA VAL A 337 -6.81 -7.87 24.68
C VAL A 337 -5.49 -8.24 24.02
N LEU A 338 -4.95 -7.34 23.19
CA LEU A 338 -3.74 -7.59 22.38
C LEU A 338 -2.43 -7.52 23.20
N VAL A 339 -2.36 -6.67 24.23
CA VAL A 339 -1.13 -6.42 25.01
C VAL A 339 -1.39 -6.68 26.50
N PRO A 340 -1.02 -7.88 27.01
CA PRO A 340 -1.11 -8.18 28.43
C PRO A 340 -0.24 -7.24 29.27
N VAL A 341 -0.84 -6.59 30.26
CA VAL A 341 -0.17 -5.67 31.20
C VAL A 341 -0.43 -6.10 32.64
N THR A 342 0.58 -5.94 33.49
CA THR A 342 0.51 -6.33 34.91
C THR A 342 0.89 -5.20 35.86
N ASP A 343 0.40 -5.29 37.10
CA ASP A 343 0.79 -4.41 38.20
C ASP A 343 2.15 -4.78 38.84
N ALA A 344 2.51 -4.09 39.92
CA ALA A 344 3.73 -4.33 40.70
C ALA A 344 3.74 -5.61 41.55
N HIS A 345 2.62 -6.34 41.59
CA HIS A 345 2.49 -7.65 42.24
C HIS A 345 2.39 -8.80 41.21
N GLY A 346 2.35 -8.49 39.91
CA GLY A 346 2.18 -9.45 38.82
C GLY A 346 0.72 -9.78 38.49
N ASN A 347 -0.26 -9.08 39.05
CA ASN A 347 -1.66 -9.25 38.70
C ASN A 347 -1.93 -8.63 37.32
N ALA A 348 -2.75 -9.27 36.49
CA ALA A 348 -3.22 -8.68 35.25
C ALA A 348 -4.13 -7.47 35.50
N VAL A 349 -3.95 -6.40 34.73
CA VAL A 349 -4.77 -5.17 34.79
C VAL A 349 -5.37 -4.83 33.43
N ALA A 350 -6.47 -4.08 33.39
CA ALA A 350 -7.19 -3.79 32.14
C ALA A 350 -6.43 -2.86 31.18
N GLY A 351 -5.46 -2.09 31.68
CA GLY A 351 -4.64 -1.19 30.87
C GLY A 351 -3.52 -0.56 31.70
N PRO A 352 -2.55 0.11 31.07
CA PRO A 352 -1.39 0.69 31.75
C PRO A 352 -1.74 1.95 32.54
N LEU A 353 -2.82 2.64 32.18
CA LEU A 353 -3.39 3.80 32.86
C LEU A 353 -4.87 3.52 33.19
N THR A 354 -5.37 4.10 34.27
CA THR A 354 -6.80 4.20 34.60
C THR A 354 -7.18 5.67 34.79
N ALA A 355 -8.22 6.14 34.10
CA ALA A 355 -8.83 7.44 34.37
C ALA A 355 -9.81 7.34 35.54
N ASN A 356 -9.74 8.26 36.50
CA ASN A 356 -10.66 8.28 37.65
C ASN A 356 -11.51 9.56 37.64
N PHE A 357 -12.82 9.35 37.70
CA PHE A 357 -13.85 10.37 37.47
C PHE A 357 -14.48 10.85 38.78
N ASP A 358 -15.05 12.06 38.76
CA ASP A 358 -15.91 12.56 39.85
C ASP A 358 -17.37 12.07 39.70
N GLY A 359 -18.24 12.50 40.61
CA GLY A 359 -19.68 12.17 40.58
C GLY A 359 -20.46 12.78 39.40
N ASN A 360 -19.84 13.63 38.58
CA ASN A 360 -20.43 14.22 37.38
C ASN A 360 -19.92 13.55 36.08
N GLY A 361 -18.95 12.63 36.19
CA GLY A 361 -18.30 12.01 35.03
C GLY A 361 -17.10 12.79 34.48
N VAL A 362 -16.59 13.80 35.20
CA VAL A 362 -15.38 14.55 34.80
C VAL A 362 -14.15 13.78 35.27
N CYS A 363 -13.18 13.51 34.39
CA CYS A 363 -11.92 12.93 34.81
C CYS A 363 -11.14 13.94 35.67
N ILE A 364 -10.90 13.59 36.93
CA ILE A 364 -10.21 14.45 37.92
C ILE A 364 -8.78 14.00 38.21
N SER A 365 -8.41 12.80 37.80
CA SER A 365 -7.09 12.21 38.06
C SER A 365 -6.81 11.01 37.16
N VAL A 366 -5.54 10.62 37.08
CA VAL A 366 -5.09 9.39 36.40
C VAL A 366 -4.31 8.53 37.40
N THR A 367 -4.45 7.22 37.29
CA THR A 367 -3.69 6.20 38.02
C THR A 367 -2.80 5.46 37.01
N PHE A 368 -1.53 5.21 37.35
CA PHE A 368 -0.60 4.45 36.51
C PHE A 368 -0.41 3.06 37.11
N ASN A 369 -0.65 2.03 36.29
CA ASN A 369 -0.83 0.67 36.80
C ASN A 369 0.44 -0.19 36.68
N THR A 370 1.35 0.08 35.73
CA THR A 370 2.54 -0.76 35.50
C THR A 370 3.78 -0.27 36.27
N PRO A 371 4.70 -1.18 36.68
CA PRO A 371 5.88 -0.81 37.46
C PRO A 371 6.79 0.22 36.78
N ASN A 372 6.97 0.12 35.45
CA ASN A 372 7.80 1.02 34.68
C ASN A 372 7.23 2.45 34.65
N LEU A 373 5.90 2.59 34.56
CA LEU A 373 5.23 3.88 34.57
C LEU A 373 5.20 4.49 35.97
N VAL A 374 4.94 3.70 37.01
CA VAL A 374 5.04 4.14 38.41
C VAL A 374 6.46 4.63 38.74
N LYS A 375 7.49 3.90 38.28
CA LYS A 375 8.89 4.32 38.41
C LYS A 375 9.17 5.63 37.67
N LEU A 376 8.77 5.74 36.40
CA LEU A 376 8.99 6.95 35.60
C LEU A 376 8.27 8.18 36.18
N LEU A 377 7.09 7.99 36.78
CA LEU A 377 6.33 9.03 37.47
C LEU A 377 7.09 9.55 38.69
N LEU A 378 7.67 8.66 39.51
CA LEU A 378 8.54 9.03 40.64
C LEU A 378 9.76 9.81 40.17
N GLU A 379 10.44 9.35 39.10
CA GLU A 379 11.60 10.01 38.50
C GLU A 379 11.27 11.41 37.92
N ASN A 380 9.99 11.67 37.59
CA ASN A 380 9.50 12.97 37.11
C ASN A 380 8.81 13.83 38.20
N GLY A 381 8.95 13.48 39.48
CA GLY A 381 8.47 14.29 40.61
C GLY A 381 7.06 13.95 41.12
N GLY A 382 6.55 12.76 40.81
CA GLY A 382 5.33 12.22 41.44
C GLY A 382 5.51 11.85 42.91
N PRO A 383 4.41 11.60 43.65
CA PRO A 383 4.43 11.35 45.10
C PRO A 383 5.13 10.03 45.46
N THR A 384 5.95 10.05 46.52
CA THR A 384 6.92 8.99 46.83
C THR A 384 6.37 7.81 47.61
N VAL A 385 6.29 6.66 46.94
CA VAL A 385 6.47 5.24 47.40
C VAL A 385 5.66 4.71 48.60
N GLU A 386 5.43 5.43 49.70
CA GLU A 386 4.70 4.90 50.87
C GLU A 386 3.19 4.68 50.63
N ALA A 387 2.70 4.98 49.42
CA ALA A 387 1.35 4.70 48.96
C ALA A 387 1.27 3.56 47.92
N LEU A 388 2.26 2.66 47.85
CA LEU A 388 2.30 1.54 46.87
C LEU A 388 1.46 0.30 47.24
N ALA A 389 0.38 0.46 48.02
CA ALA A 389 -0.58 -0.61 48.31
C ALA A 389 -2.01 -0.07 48.22
N LEU A 390 -2.79 -0.61 47.27
CA LEU A 390 -4.05 -0.06 46.74
C LEU A 390 -3.83 1.21 45.89
N GLY A 391 -4.27 1.18 44.63
CA GLY A 391 -3.86 2.13 43.58
C GLY A 391 -4.21 3.60 43.86
N VAL A 392 -3.28 4.50 43.52
CA VAL A 392 -3.34 5.92 43.89
C VAL A 392 -3.69 6.81 42.70
N SER A 393 -4.80 7.53 42.83
CA SER A 393 -5.25 8.57 41.91
C SER A 393 -4.47 9.88 42.06
N PHE A 394 -3.95 10.45 40.97
CA PHE A 394 -3.25 11.75 41.00
C PHE A 394 -4.22 12.95 41.07
N THR A 395 -4.66 13.33 42.26
CA THR A 395 -5.47 14.55 42.50
C THR A 395 -4.62 15.80 42.67
N THR A 396 -5.00 16.88 42.00
CA THR A 396 -4.33 18.19 42.06
C THR A 396 -5.01 19.08 43.08
N THR A 397 -4.50 19.13 44.30
CA THR A 397 -5.07 19.98 45.36
C THR A 397 -4.86 21.46 45.05
N SER A 398 -5.95 22.22 44.86
CA SER A 398 -5.88 23.67 44.68
C SER A 398 -5.45 24.37 45.98
N THR A 399 -4.17 24.72 46.11
CA THR A 399 -3.69 25.63 47.16
C THR A 399 -4.14 27.06 46.87
N THR A 400 -5.37 27.37 47.29
CA THR A 400 -5.96 28.72 47.26
C THR A 400 -5.17 29.66 48.18
N THR A 401 -4.08 30.23 47.65
CA THR A 401 -3.18 31.11 48.41
C THR A 401 -3.80 32.50 48.48
N THR A 402 -4.60 32.73 49.52
CA THR A 402 -5.22 34.02 49.82
C THR A 402 -4.15 35.06 50.20
N THR A 403 -3.64 35.81 49.23
CA THR A 403 -2.66 36.88 49.46
C THR A 403 -3.34 38.24 49.51
N THR A 404 -3.51 38.77 50.73
CA THR A 404 -3.95 40.14 50.97
C THR A 404 -2.92 41.15 50.46
N THR A 405 -3.40 42.29 49.97
CA THR A 405 -2.56 43.41 49.54
C THR A 405 -1.82 44.06 50.71
N SER A 406 -0.49 44.15 50.63
CA SER A 406 0.27 45.25 51.23
C SER A 406 1.52 45.57 50.40
N THR A 407 1.88 46.85 50.37
CA THR A 407 3.08 47.38 49.70
C THR A 407 4.29 47.31 50.62
N SER A 408 5.52 47.24 50.04
CA SER A 408 6.59 48.24 50.24
C SER A 408 8.04 47.72 50.12
N THR A 409 8.91 48.56 49.55
CA THR A 409 10.36 48.75 49.84
C THR A 409 11.42 47.64 49.68
N THR A 410 12.05 47.64 48.49
CA THR A 410 13.50 47.87 48.23
C THR A 410 14.66 46.94 48.72
N LYS A 411 15.66 46.85 47.81
CA LYS A 411 17.15 46.78 47.99
C LYS A 411 17.86 45.40 48.10
N THR A 412 18.62 45.08 47.03
CA THR A 412 20.08 44.73 46.97
C THR A 412 20.74 43.92 48.11
N LYS A 413 21.68 42.99 47.89
CA LYS A 413 22.92 43.15 47.06
C LYS A 413 23.78 41.86 46.96
N THR A 414 24.67 41.79 45.95
CA THR A 414 26.00 41.08 45.87
C THR A 414 26.17 39.54 45.80
N LYS A 415 26.71 39.13 44.62
CA LYS A 415 27.67 38.04 44.26
C LYS A 415 28.93 38.00 45.19
N PRO A 416 29.62 36.85 45.50
CA PRO A 416 30.63 36.25 44.57
C PRO A 416 31.03 34.73 44.61
N THR A 417 31.36 34.25 43.40
CA THR A 417 32.50 33.40 42.93
C THR A 417 33.48 32.72 43.92
N THR A 418 33.74 31.40 43.77
CA THR A 418 35.12 30.83 43.57
C THR A 418 35.21 29.36 43.08
N THR A 419 36.38 29.07 42.50
CA THR A 419 36.90 27.95 41.70
C THR A 419 37.40 26.70 42.47
N THR A 420 37.59 25.55 41.78
CA THR A 420 38.85 24.71 41.67
C THR A 420 38.77 23.18 41.95
N SER A 421 39.43 22.40 41.06
CA SER A 421 40.28 21.19 41.30
C SER A 421 39.74 19.74 41.17
N THR A 422 40.36 18.99 40.22
CA THR A 422 40.97 17.63 40.30
C THR A 422 40.35 16.54 41.20
N THR A 423 40.23 15.24 40.84
CA THR A 423 41.09 14.30 40.06
C THR A 423 40.26 12.99 39.79
N ALA A 424 40.63 11.88 39.12
CA ALA A 424 41.86 11.33 38.49
C ALA A 424 41.49 10.38 37.29
N THR A 425 42.23 9.27 37.06
CA THR A 425 42.06 8.34 35.92
C THR A 425 42.57 6.92 36.26
N VAL A 426 41.95 5.86 35.70
CA VAL A 426 42.54 4.51 35.56
C VAL A 426 42.14 3.90 34.20
N ASN A 427 43.09 3.32 33.47
CA ASN A 427 42.88 2.65 32.17
C ASN A 427 42.64 1.14 32.32
N LYS A 428 41.99 0.52 31.33
CA LYS A 428 42.18 -0.90 30.99
C LYS A 428 42.07 -1.16 29.48
N THR A 429 42.71 -2.22 29.02
CA THR A 429 43.06 -2.48 27.61
C THR A 429 42.03 -3.34 26.88
N SER A 430 41.89 -3.12 25.57
CA SER A 430 41.12 -3.98 24.65
C SER A 430 42.02 -4.99 23.94
N ALA A 431 41.53 -6.21 23.70
CA ALA A 431 42.22 -7.24 22.93
C ALA A 431 41.62 -7.38 21.51
N LYS A 432 42.46 -7.73 20.54
CA LYS A 432 42.10 -7.84 19.11
C LYS A 432 41.88 -9.31 18.73
N VAL A 433 40.66 -9.66 18.32
CA VAL A 433 40.36 -10.95 17.68
C VAL A 433 40.55 -10.81 16.16
N THR A 434 41.05 -11.86 15.51
CA THR A 434 41.31 -11.89 14.06
C THR A 434 40.53 -13.06 13.44
N THR A 435 39.68 -12.77 12.46
CA THR A 435 38.95 -13.77 11.67
C THR A 435 39.57 -13.91 10.28
N THR A 436 39.86 -15.14 9.87
CA THR A 436 40.57 -15.43 8.62
C THR A 436 39.61 -15.45 7.43
N THR A 437 39.93 -14.68 6.38
CA THR A 437 39.17 -14.68 5.12
C THR A 437 39.69 -15.78 4.18
N THR A 438 38.82 -16.72 3.80
CA THR A 438 39.14 -17.74 2.79
C THR A 438 38.72 -17.24 1.41
N THR A 439 39.66 -17.22 0.45
CA THR A 439 39.42 -16.68 -0.90
C THR A 439 38.90 -17.76 -1.85
N THR A 440 37.64 -17.65 -2.28
CA THR A 440 37.11 -18.37 -3.46
C THR A 440 37.22 -17.48 -4.70
N THR A 441 37.85 -17.99 -5.75
CA THR A 441 38.07 -17.28 -7.02
C THR A 441 36.81 -17.31 -7.87
N THR A 442 36.13 -16.18 -8.01
CA THR A 442 35.06 -15.98 -8.99
C THR A 442 35.64 -15.72 -10.38
N THR A 443 35.40 -16.64 -11.32
CA THR A 443 35.63 -16.40 -12.75
C THR A 443 34.72 -15.28 -13.24
N THR A 444 35.28 -14.35 -14.01
CA THR A 444 34.58 -13.12 -14.41
C THR A 444 33.67 -13.38 -15.61
N ALA A 445 32.35 -13.26 -15.41
CA ALA A 445 31.41 -13.11 -16.52
C ALA A 445 31.62 -11.75 -17.21
N PRO A 446 31.38 -11.63 -18.53
CA PRO A 446 31.53 -10.36 -19.24
C PRO A 446 30.53 -9.30 -18.75
N THR A 447 30.93 -8.04 -18.79
CA THR A 447 30.15 -6.91 -18.26
C THR A 447 28.87 -6.66 -19.06
N ALA A 448 27.73 -7.09 -18.53
CA ALA A 448 26.42 -6.72 -19.04
C ALA A 448 26.13 -5.24 -18.73
N THR A 449 26.03 -4.41 -19.77
CA THR A 449 25.38 -3.09 -19.68
C THR A 449 23.89 -3.29 -19.37
N SER A 450 23.30 -2.48 -18.49
CA SER A 450 21.91 -2.63 -18.04
C SER A 450 20.90 -2.39 -19.17
N MET A 451 20.36 -3.47 -19.76
CA MET A 451 19.43 -3.41 -20.89
C MET A 451 17.99 -3.16 -20.42
N ASN A 452 17.72 -1.95 -19.95
CA ASN A 452 16.37 -1.48 -19.61
C ASN A 452 15.69 -0.94 -20.87
N CYS A 453 14.74 -1.70 -21.41
CA CYS A 453 14.00 -1.34 -22.61
C CYS A 453 12.96 -0.25 -22.32
N VAL A 454 12.78 0.68 -23.26
CA VAL A 454 11.75 1.73 -23.23
C VAL A 454 10.93 1.64 -24.52
N VAL A 455 9.67 1.23 -24.41
CA VAL A 455 8.72 1.17 -25.54
C VAL A 455 7.94 2.47 -25.61
N THR A 456 8.08 3.21 -26.71
CA THR A 456 7.33 4.44 -26.96
C THR A 456 6.07 4.14 -27.77
N LEU A 457 4.90 4.34 -27.15
CA LEU A 457 3.60 4.14 -27.76
C LEU A 457 3.22 5.34 -28.65
N PRO A 458 2.71 5.10 -29.88
CA PRO A 458 2.26 6.17 -30.78
C PRO A 458 0.94 6.80 -30.30
N PRO A 459 0.59 8.01 -30.79
CA PRO A 459 -0.73 8.60 -30.56
C PRO A 459 -1.85 7.62 -30.91
N HIS A 460 -2.88 7.55 -30.06
CA HIS A 460 -4.04 6.67 -30.22
C HIS A 460 -3.68 5.16 -30.36
N ALA A 461 -2.66 4.69 -29.65
CA ALA A 461 -2.11 3.32 -29.70
C ALA A 461 -3.16 2.17 -29.70
N LEU A 462 -4.30 2.33 -29.01
CA LEU A 462 -5.37 1.33 -28.93
C LEU A 462 -6.39 1.36 -30.10
N THR A 463 -6.13 2.14 -31.14
CA THR A 463 -6.95 2.20 -32.38
C THR A 463 -6.33 1.36 -33.49
N ALA A 464 -7.10 1.04 -34.53
CA ALA A 464 -6.58 0.30 -35.69
C ALA A 464 -5.30 0.92 -36.29
N HIS A 465 -5.26 2.25 -36.40
CA HIS A 465 -4.08 2.99 -36.85
C HIS A 465 -2.92 2.92 -35.82
N GLY A 466 -3.22 3.09 -34.53
CA GLY A 466 -2.21 3.04 -33.47
C GLY A 466 -1.57 1.66 -33.29
N LEU A 467 -2.32 0.59 -33.51
CA LEU A 467 -1.86 -0.80 -33.51
C LEU A 467 -1.02 -1.13 -34.76
N SER A 468 -1.35 -0.56 -35.92
CA SER A 468 -0.60 -0.77 -37.17
C SER A 468 0.59 0.17 -37.36
N THR A 469 0.67 1.23 -36.56
CA THR A 469 1.89 2.05 -36.43
C THR A 469 2.93 1.23 -35.64
N PRO A 470 4.16 1.01 -36.14
CA PRO A 470 5.21 0.35 -35.38
C PRO A 470 5.55 1.09 -34.08
N TRP A 471 5.78 0.34 -33.00
CA TRP A 471 6.11 0.91 -31.68
C TRP A 471 7.63 0.93 -31.50
N THR A 472 8.20 2.06 -31.11
CA THR A 472 9.67 2.24 -31.13
C THR A 472 10.31 1.96 -29.78
N VAL A 473 11.35 1.12 -29.80
CA VAL A 473 12.14 0.70 -28.63
C VAL A 473 13.45 1.48 -28.55
N THR A 474 13.87 1.81 -27.33
CA THR A 474 15.22 2.31 -26.98
C THR A 474 15.72 1.63 -25.71
N GLY A 475 16.99 1.86 -25.33
CA GLY A 475 17.61 1.28 -24.13
C GLY A 475 18.06 -0.19 -24.26
N CYS A 476 17.50 -0.91 -25.22
CA CYS A 476 17.93 -2.22 -25.67
C CYS A 476 17.82 -2.33 -27.21
N ASP A 477 18.39 -3.37 -27.80
CA ASP A 477 18.31 -3.63 -29.25
C ASP A 477 17.26 -4.70 -29.56
N GLN A 478 16.22 -4.31 -30.29
CA GLN A 478 15.11 -5.16 -30.72
C GLN A 478 15.53 -6.36 -31.59
N THR A 479 16.75 -6.36 -32.16
CA THR A 479 17.30 -7.43 -32.99
C THR A 479 18.22 -8.40 -32.22
N VAL A 480 18.41 -8.18 -30.92
CA VAL A 480 19.26 -9.00 -30.03
C VAL A 480 18.56 -9.36 -28.73
N ASN A 481 17.92 -8.39 -28.07
CA ASN A 481 17.18 -8.55 -26.82
C ASN A 481 15.77 -7.93 -27.01
N PRO A 482 14.90 -8.59 -27.80
CA PRO A 482 13.62 -8.03 -28.23
C PRO A 482 12.65 -7.76 -27.09
N THR A 483 11.87 -6.70 -27.27
CA THR A 483 10.65 -6.43 -26.52
C THR A 483 9.44 -6.76 -27.40
N PHE A 484 8.34 -7.16 -26.80
CA PHE A 484 7.15 -7.67 -27.47
C PHE A 484 5.91 -6.92 -26.97
N ALA A 485 4.88 -6.85 -27.82
CA ALA A 485 3.56 -6.37 -27.44
C ALA A 485 2.48 -7.29 -28.03
N GLU A 486 1.46 -7.55 -27.24
CA GLU A 486 0.33 -8.39 -27.56
C GLU A 486 -0.95 -7.67 -27.15
N CYS A 487 -1.83 -7.40 -28.11
CA CYS A 487 -3.10 -6.76 -27.85
C CYS A 487 -4.24 -7.73 -28.14
N VAL A 488 -5.21 -7.78 -27.23
CA VAL A 488 -6.43 -8.57 -27.40
C VAL A 488 -7.62 -7.62 -27.40
N VAL A 489 -8.49 -7.82 -28.37
CA VAL A 489 -9.71 -7.04 -28.61
C VAL A 489 -10.89 -7.91 -28.24
N VAL A 490 -11.81 -7.39 -27.43
CA VAL A 490 -13.13 -8.02 -27.19
C VAL A 490 -14.21 -7.17 -27.83
N ASP A 491 -15.13 -7.81 -28.55
CA ASP A 491 -16.36 -7.20 -29.05
C ASP A 491 -17.48 -7.31 -27.98
N PRO A 492 -17.93 -6.20 -27.35
CA PRO A 492 -18.99 -6.23 -26.36
C PRO A 492 -20.37 -6.64 -26.93
N ALA A 493 -20.56 -6.59 -28.26
CA ALA A 493 -21.82 -6.97 -28.89
C ALA A 493 -21.94 -8.48 -29.15
N THR A 494 -20.83 -9.16 -29.48
CA THR A 494 -20.83 -10.60 -29.83
C THR A 494 -20.12 -11.51 -28.84
N GLY A 495 -19.27 -10.97 -27.95
CA GLY A 495 -18.42 -11.78 -27.08
C GLY A 495 -17.29 -12.51 -27.81
N THR A 496 -16.98 -12.10 -29.04
CA THR A 496 -15.82 -12.61 -29.80
C THR A 496 -14.54 -11.87 -29.41
N PHE A 497 -13.41 -12.54 -29.59
CA PHE A 497 -12.07 -11.98 -29.40
C PHE A 497 -11.32 -11.90 -30.74
N GLY A 498 -10.33 -11.01 -30.81
CA GLY A 498 -9.29 -11.02 -31.84
C GLY A 498 -7.94 -10.65 -31.23
N VAL A 499 -6.87 -11.31 -31.65
CA VAL A 499 -5.50 -11.05 -31.18
C VAL A 499 -4.74 -10.25 -32.24
N TYR A 500 -3.94 -9.29 -31.82
CA TYR A 500 -3.08 -8.51 -32.69
C TYR A 500 -1.76 -8.19 -32.00
N SER A 501 -0.63 -8.42 -32.66
CA SER A 501 0.71 -8.17 -32.11
C SER A 501 1.32 -6.92 -32.76
N PRO A 502 1.34 -5.74 -32.11
CA PRO A 502 2.01 -4.55 -32.64
C PRO A 502 3.49 -4.82 -32.88
N LEU A 503 4.00 -4.42 -34.05
CA LEU A 503 5.41 -4.65 -34.38
C LEU A 503 6.30 -3.66 -33.62
N LEU A 504 7.21 -4.18 -32.81
CA LEU A 504 8.23 -3.38 -32.13
C LEU A 504 9.50 -3.31 -33.00
N ILE A 505 10.10 -2.11 -33.07
CA ILE A 505 11.31 -1.81 -33.86
C ILE A 505 12.25 -0.89 -33.08
N ASN A 506 13.56 -0.95 -33.35
CA ASN A 506 14.50 0.07 -32.84
C ASN A 506 14.09 1.48 -33.33
N GLN A 507 14.18 2.49 -32.47
CA GLN A 507 13.85 3.88 -32.86
C GLN A 507 14.69 4.32 -34.08
N GLY A 508 14.00 4.85 -35.10
CA GLY A 508 14.62 5.29 -36.36
C GLY A 508 14.91 4.16 -37.36
N SER A 509 14.65 2.90 -37.02
CA SER A 509 14.71 1.80 -38.00
C SER A 509 13.68 1.98 -39.11
N THR A 510 14.07 1.65 -40.33
CA THR A 510 13.19 1.50 -41.51
C THR A 510 13.17 0.07 -42.05
N ASN A 511 13.95 -0.84 -41.45
CA ASN A 511 14.17 -2.19 -41.93
C ASN A 511 13.18 -3.19 -41.33
N PHE A 512 11.92 -3.09 -41.76
CA PHE A 512 10.85 -3.99 -41.33
C PHE A 512 9.85 -4.27 -42.46
N ILE A 513 8.84 -5.10 -42.21
CA ILE A 513 7.63 -5.20 -43.05
C ILE A 513 6.51 -4.41 -42.36
N ILE A 514 5.90 -3.48 -43.09
CA ILE A 514 4.83 -2.61 -42.57
C ILE A 514 3.68 -3.47 -42.01
N PRO A 515 3.23 -3.23 -40.77
CA PRO A 515 2.14 -4.01 -40.17
C PRO A 515 0.83 -3.92 -40.95
N VAL A 516 0.01 -4.98 -40.83
CA VAL A 516 -1.34 -5.00 -41.40
C VAL A 516 -2.27 -4.14 -40.54
N VAL A 517 -3.10 -3.28 -41.15
CA VAL A 517 -4.11 -2.50 -40.43
C VAL A 517 -5.25 -3.42 -39.97
N PRO A 518 -5.45 -3.65 -38.66
CA PRO A 518 -6.50 -4.54 -38.18
C PRO A 518 -7.87 -3.89 -38.32
N THR A 519 -8.89 -4.68 -38.65
CA THR A 519 -10.29 -4.24 -38.53
C THR A 519 -10.74 -4.47 -37.09
N LEU A 520 -11.18 -3.41 -36.41
CA LEU A 520 -11.70 -3.49 -35.04
C LEU A 520 -13.24 -3.45 -35.05
N PRO A 521 -13.92 -4.19 -34.15
CA PRO A 521 -15.36 -4.12 -34.00
C PRO A 521 -15.81 -2.77 -33.42
N VAL A 522 -17.05 -2.38 -33.70
CA VAL A 522 -17.63 -1.12 -33.19
C VAL A 522 -17.75 -1.20 -31.67
N ASN A 523 -17.20 -0.21 -30.96
CA ASN A 523 -17.03 -0.22 -29.49
C ASN A 523 -16.13 -1.35 -28.95
N GLY A 524 -15.30 -1.96 -29.80
CA GLY A 524 -14.31 -2.96 -29.38
C GLY A 524 -13.37 -2.44 -28.31
N VAL A 525 -13.20 -3.22 -27.23
CA VAL A 525 -12.31 -2.85 -26.12
C VAL A 525 -10.98 -3.58 -26.30
N VAL A 526 -9.90 -2.82 -26.40
CA VAL A 526 -8.53 -3.32 -26.57
C VAL A 526 -7.80 -3.29 -25.23
N GLY A 527 -7.24 -4.41 -24.80
CA GLY A 527 -6.16 -4.45 -23.81
C GLY A 527 -4.84 -4.80 -24.51
N CYS A 528 -3.71 -4.34 -23.97
CA CYS A 528 -2.39 -4.71 -24.46
C CYS A 528 -1.43 -5.07 -23.32
N TRP A 529 -0.59 -6.07 -23.55
CA TRP A 529 0.42 -6.60 -22.65
C TRP A 529 1.78 -6.54 -23.33
N PHE A 530 2.83 -6.43 -22.53
CA PHE A 530 4.20 -6.24 -22.98
C PHE A 530 5.11 -7.19 -22.21
N GLY A 531 6.11 -7.72 -22.92
CA GLY A 531 7.18 -8.49 -22.30
C GLY A 531 8.51 -8.23 -22.98
N THR A 532 9.63 -8.56 -22.34
CA THR A 532 10.96 -8.34 -22.92
C THR A 532 11.94 -9.46 -22.61
N ASN A 533 12.90 -9.66 -23.50
CA ASN A 533 14.08 -10.50 -23.26
C ASN A 533 15.27 -9.65 -22.72
N GLY A 534 15.06 -8.36 -22.47
CA GLY A 534 15.97 -7.48 -21.73
C GLY A 534 15.80 -7.59 -20.20
N VAL A 535 16.44 -6.68 -19.46
CA VAL A 535 16.41 -6.67 -17.98
C VAL A 535 15.08 -6.13 -17.44
N SER A 536 14.51 -5.13 -18.10
CA SER A 536 13.20 -4.57 -17.76
C SER A 536 12.55 -3.89 -18.97
N THR A 537 11.23 -3.69 -18.92
CA THR A 537 10.48 -2.89 -19.89
C THR A 537 9.78 -1.71 -19.20
N THR A 538 9.76 -0.57 -19.87
CA THR A 538 9.07 0.64 -19.41
C THR A 538 8.33 1.30 -20.57
N LEU A 539 7.21 1.96 -20.29
CA LEU A 539 6.32 2.51 -21.33
C LEU A 539 6.40 4.04 -21.38
N ALA A 540 6.55 4.58 -22.58
CA ALA A 540 6.66 6.00 -22.88
C ALA A 540 5.70 6.44 -24.01
N GLY A 541 5.66 7.73 -24.32
CA GLY A 541 4.76 8.28 -25.35
C GLY A 541 3.32 8.39 -24.86
N ALA A 542 2.35 7.85 -25.62
CA ALA A 542 0.92 8.05 -25.39
C ALA A 542 0.31 7.25 -24.21
N THR A 543 1.10 6.92 -23.18
CA THR A 543 0.73 5.98 -22.09
C THR A 543 -0.54 6.34 -21.34
N ALA A 544 -0.70 7.61 -20.96
CA ALA A 544 -1.89 8.08 -20.25
C ALA A 544 -3.17 7.95 -21.11
N ALA A 545 -3.09 8.20 -22.42
CA ALA A 545 -4.21 8.08 -23.35
C ALA A 545 -4.56 6.61 -23.68
N ALA A 546 -3.64 5.68 -23.43
CA ALA A 546 -3.83 4.25 -23.58
C ALA A 546 -4.11 3.53 -22.24
N ASN A 547 -4.36 4.26 -21.15
CA ASN A 547 -4.57 3.71 -19.80
C ASN A 547 -3.47 2.70 -19.39
N CYS A 548 -2.20 3.03 -19.67
CA CYS A 548 -1.07 2.21 -19.28
C CYS A 548 -0.76 2.32 -17.79
N THR A 549 -0.32 1.21 -17.19
CA THR A 549 0.17 1.24 -15.81
C THR A 549 1.42 2.10 -15.70
N SER A 550 1.56 2.80 -14.57
CA SER A 550 2.46 3.95 -14.44
C SER A 550 3.91 3.60 -14.78
N PRO A 551 4.63 4.45 -15.54
CA PRO A 551 6.06 4.23 -15.82
C PRO A 551 6.94 4.25 -14.56
N ASN A 552 6.40 4.76 -13.44
CA ASN A 552 7.09 4.79 -12.14
C ASN A 552 6.91 3.49 -11.33
N THR A 553 6.07 2.55 -11.79
CA THR A 553 5.81 1.25 -11.14
C THR A 553 6.19 0.11 -12.08
N ALA A 554 7.49 0.00 -12.39
CA ALA A 554 8.02 -1.04 -13.27
C ALA A 554 7.90 -2.43 -12.63
N LEU A 555 7.30 -3.37 -13.36
CA LEU A 555 7.12 -4.79 -13.01
C LEU A 555 8.18 -5.63 -13.73
N LEU A 556 9.45 -5.22 -13.57
CA LEU A 556 10.62 -5.73 -14.30
C LEU A 556 10.36 -5.91 -15.81
N GLN A 557 10.19 -7.13 -16.30
CA GLN A 557 10.07 -7.43 -17.73
C GLN A 557 8.66 -7.19 -18.30
N PHE A 558 7.65 -7.07 -17.43
CA PHE A 558 6.23 -6.97 -17.80
C PHE A 558 5.68 -5.53 -17.73
N ALA A 559 4.74 -5.21 -18.63
CA ALA A 559 3.87 -4.04 -18.51
C ALA A 559 2.51 -4.26 -19.21
N ALA A 560 1.52 -3.38 -18.96
CA ALA A 560 0.23 -3.45 -19.64
C ALA A 560 -0.44 -2.09 -19.85
N CYS A 561 -1.37 -2.04 -20.82
CA CYS A 561 -2.22 -0.91 -21.13
C CYS A 561 -3.69 -1.33 -21.26
N ASN A 562 -4.56 -0.62 -20.54
CA ASN A 562 -6.02 -0.80 -20.53
C ASN A 562 -6.51 -2.21 -20.10
N ALA A 563 -5.62 -3.10 -19.62
CA ALA A 563 -5.93 -4.49 -19.27
C ALA A 563 -7.08 -4.64 -18.24
N PRO A 564 -7.17 -3.87 -17.14
CA PRO A 564 -8.32 -3.95 -16.22
C PRO A 564 -9.65 -3.60 -16.90
N ASN A 565 -9.66 -2.63 -17.82
CA ASN A 565 -10.86 -2.25 -18.57
C ASN A 565 -11.25 -3.32 -19.60
N PHE A 566 -10.27 -3.95 -20.26
CA PHE A 566 -10.49 -5.10 -21.13
C PHE A 566 -11.14 -6.27 -20.37
N PHE A 567 -10.58 -6.68 -19.22
CA PHE A 567 -11.17 -7.77 -18.44
C PHE A 567 -12.53 -7.40 -17.84
N ALA A 568 -12.76 -6.14 -17.48
CA ALA A 568 -14.08 -5.66 -17.07
C ALA A 568 -15.11 -5.68 -18.22
N ALA A 569 -14.70 -5.43 -19.47
CA ALA A 569 -15.55 -5.59 -20.64
C ALA A 569 -15.84 -7.07 -20.96
N ALA A 570 -14.81 -7.93 -20.94
CA ALA A 570 -14.94 -9.37 -21.13
C ALA A 570 -15.90 -9.99 -20.10
N LYS A 571 -15.76 -9.66 -18.80
CA LYS A 571 -16.64 -10.13 -17.71
C LYS A 571 -18.10 -9.65 -17.83
N LYS A 572 -18.36 -8.53 -18.50
CA LYS A 572 -19.72 -8.02 -18.76
C LYS A 572 -20.36 -8.62 -20.02
N THR A 573 -19.57 -9.29 -20.86
CA THR A 573 -19.99 -9.80 -22.16
C THR A 573 -20.22 -11.32 -22.09
N LYS A 574 -21.13 -11.86 -22.92
CA LYS A 574 -21.39 -13.31 -23.00
C LYS A 574 -20.31 -14.03 -23.82
N ILE A 575 -19.08 -14.00 -23.34
CA ILE A 575 -17.94 -14.69 -23.95
C ILE A 575 -18.09 -16.21 -23.85
N ILE A 576 -17.59 -16.94 -24.86
CA ILE A 576 -17.50 -18.40 -24.83
C ILE A 576 -16.08 -18.79 -24.46
N ILE A 577 -15.93 -19.49 -23.33
CA ILE A 577 -14.63 -19.99 -22.83
C ILE A 577 -14.56 -21.49 -23.16
N PRO A 578 -13.56 -21.95 -23.95
CA PRO A 578 -13.40 -23.38 -24.24
C PRO A 578 -13.09 -24.17 -22.97
N PRO A 579 -13.67 -25.37 -22.78
CA PRO A 579 -13.31 -26.26 -21.68
C PRO A 579 -11.85 -26.68 -21.80
N LEU A 580 -11.20 -26.95 -20.66
CA LEU A 580 -9.78 -27.37 -20.62
C LEU A 580 -9.55 -28.67 -21.39
N GLY A 581 -10.48 -29.63 -21.29
CA GLY A 581 -10.26 -31.00 -21.73
C GLY A 581 -9.44 -31.82 -20.72
N ILE A 582 -9.09 -33.04 -21.10
CA ILE A 582 -8.31 -33.99 -20.30
C ILE A 582 -7.03 -34.33 -21.07
N GLY A 583 -5.88 -34.23 -20.42
CA GLY A 583 -4.58 -34.55 -21.02
C GLY A 583 -4.30 -36.05 -21.09
N LYS A 584 -3.25 -36.45 -21.81
CA LYS A 584 -2.73 -37.84 -21.85
C LYS A 584 -2.37 -38.40 -20.47
N ASN A 585 -2.18 -37.53 -19.48
CA ASN A 585 -1.93 -37.88 -18.07
C ASN A 585 -3.21 -38.21 -17.27
N GLY A 586 -4.40 -37.99 -17.83
CA GLY A 586 -5.68 -38.21 -17.17
C GLY A 586 -6.15 -37.07 -16.25
N LYS A 587 -5.35 -36.00 -16.11
CA LYS A 587 -5.73 -34.78 -15.39
C LYS A 587 -6.44 -33.78 -16.33
N PRO A 588 -7.19 -32.80 -15.80
CA PRO A 588 -7.58 -31.63 -16.58
C PRO A 588 -6.36 -30.92 -17.19
N CYS A 589 -6.49 -30.45 -18.42
CA CYS A 589 -5.41 -29.70 -19.07
C CYS A 589 -5.07 -28.40 -18.33
N TYR A 590 -3.78 -28.13 -18.14
CA TYR A 590 -3.32 -27.04 -17.28
C TYR A 590 -3.61 -25.63 -17.81
N THR A 591 -3.53 -24.68 -16.89
CA THR A 591 -3.69 -23.23 -17.10
C THR A 591 -2.49 -22.50 -16.50
N THR A 592 -2.33 -21.21 -16.82
CA THR A 592 -1.35 -20.29 -16.24
C THR A 592 -1.46 -20.08 -14.72
N ARG A 593 -2.52 -20.61 -14.10
CA ARG A 593 -2.74 -20.59 -12.63
C ARG A 593 -2.70 -22.00 -12.02
N SER A 594 -2.16 -22.98 -12.73
CA SER A 594 -1.97 -24.34 -12.22
C SER A 594 -0.58 -24.48 -11.62
N PHE A 595 -0.51 -24.94 -10.36
CA PHE A 595 0.78 -25.26 -9.72
C PHE A 595 1.58 -26.33 -10.48
N GLU A 596 1.00 -27.07 -11.43
CA GLU A 596 1.70 -28.07 -12.26
C GLU A 596 2.62 -27.45 -13.35
N ILE A 597 2.58 -26.12 -13.55
CA ILE A 597 3.37 -25.40 -14.58
C ILE A 597 3.99 -24.08 -14.12
N VAL A 598 3.35 -23.30 -13.24
CA VAL A 598 3.87 -21.98 -12.78
C VAL A 598 5.25 -22.08 -12.13
N ASP A 599 5.97 -20.97 -12.06
CA ASP A 599 7.17 -20.84 -11.23
C ASP A 599 7.17 -19.56 -10.36
N MET A 600 8.23 -18.73 -10.34
CA MET A 600 8.36 -17.55 -9.48
C MET A 600 7.69 -16.28 -10.01
N ASP A 601 7.66 -16.10 -11.32
CA ASP A 601 7.10 -14.94 -12.03
C ASP A 601 5.96 -15.36 -12.98
N GLN A 602 4.98 -16.08 -12.43
CA GLN A 602 3.86 -16.64 -13.20
C GLN A 602 3.03 -15.58 -13.95
N SER A 603 2.31 -16.03 -14.99
CA SER A 603 1.43 -15.17 -15.81
C SER A 603 2.17 -14.04 -16.55
N ASP A 604 3.49 -14.18 -16.76
CA ASP A 604 4.34 -13.16 -17.34
C ASP A 604 4.15 -12.91 -18.84
N ASN A 605 4.68 -11.75 -19.24
CA ASN A 605 5.04 -11.39 -20.60
C ASN A 605 3.91 -11.66 -21.64
N VAL A 606 4.18 -12.39 -22.75
CA VAL A 606 3.23 -12.56 -23.89
C VAL A 606 3.46 -13.87 -24.67
N VAL A 607 2.46 -14.34 -25.44
CA VAL A 607 2.61 -15.48 -26.38
C VAL A 607 3.26 -15.04 -27.71
N THR A 608 3.12 -13.76 -28.05
CA THR A 608 3.55 -13.13 -29.30
C THR A 608 5.00 -13.42 -29.68
N THR A 609 5.19 -13.77 -30.95
CA THR A 609 6.49 -13.95 -31.59
C THR A 609 6.60 -13.11 -32.86
N PHE A 610 7.82 -12.74 -33.23
CA PHE A 610 8.14 -12.00 -34.45
C PHE A 610 9.01 -12.83 -35.39
N LEU A 611 9.10 -12.39 -36.65
CA LEU A 611 10.06 -12.91 -37.62
C LEU A 611 11.25 -11.95 -37.69
N GLN A 612 12.46 -12.49 -37.61
CA GLN A 612 13.70 -11.76 -37.87
C GLN A 612 14.48 -12.51 -38.97
N ASP A 613 14.78 -11.83 -40.08
CA ASP A 613 15.73 -12.34 -41.06
C ASP A 613 17.16 -12.18 -40.50
N PRO A 614 17.91 -13.25 -40.18
CA PRO A 614 19.24 -13.16 -39.60
C PRO A 614 20.30 -12.64 -40.60
N GLY A 615 20.01 -12.67 -41.91
CA GLY A 615 20.90 -12.14 -42.94
C GLY A 615 20.76 -10.62 -43.17
N THR A 616 19.62 -10.04 -42.78
CA THR A 616 19.33 -8.61 -42.99
C THR A 616 18.92 -7.85 -41.73
N ASN A 617 18.69 -8.53 -40.61
CA ASN A 617 18.04 -8.00 -39.39
C ASN A 617 16.69 -7.33 -39.65
N ARG A 618 15.94 -7.80 -40.66
CA ARG A 618 14.62 -7.28 -41.00
C ARG A 618 13.53 -7.93 -40.15
N LEU A 619 12.75 -7.09 -39.47
CA LEU A 619 11.69 -7.52 -38.54
C LEU A 619 10.30 -7.54 -39.20
N ALA A 620 9.44 -8.48 -38.81
CA ALA A 620 8.04 -8.55 -39.25
C ALA A 620 7.13 -9.24 -38.24
N GLN A 621 5.81 -8.95 -38.30
CA GLN A 621 4.78 -9.73 -37.62
C GLN A 621 4.76 -11.16 -38.17
N LYS A 622 4.56 -12.17 -37.31
CA LYS A 622 4.38 -13.57 -37.75
C LYS A 622 3.02 -13.74 -38.45
N THR A 623 3.05 -13.77 -39.79
CA THR A 623 1.90 -14.01 -40.67
C THR A 623 2.33 -14.94 -41.81
N VAL A 624 1.40 -15.66 -42.42
CA VAL A 624 1.65 -16.54 -43.59
C VAL A 624 2.29 -15.74 -44.73
N LYS A 625 1.82 -14.51 -44.95
CA LYS A 625 2.37 -13.58 -45.95
C LYS A 625 3.82 -13.17 -45.64
N ASN A 626 4.14 -12.89 -44.38
CA ASN A 626 5.47 -12.43 -43.99
C ASN A 626 6.48 -13.60 -43.93
N LEU A 627 6.05 -14.81 -43.55
CA LEU A 627 6.83 -16.05 -43.70
C LEU A 627 7.21 -16.29 -45.16
N ALA A 628 6.26 -16.17 -46.08
CA ALA A 628 6.53 -16.31 -47.52
C ALA A 628 7.43 -15.19 -48.08
N ALA A 629 7.42 -13.99 -47.48
CA ALA A 629 8.26 -12.87 -47.87
C ALA A 629 9.68 -12.91 -47.26
N LEU A 630 9.88 -13.65 -46.16
CA LEU A 630 11.15 -13.81 -45.44
C LEU A 630 11.45 -15.31 -45.24
N PRO A 631 11.73 -16.09 -46.31
CA PRO A 631 11.87 -17.55 -46.22
C PRO A 631 13.07 -18.03 -45.39
N ASN A 632 13.99 -17.13 -45.04
CA ASN A 632 15.16 -17.41 -44.19
C ASN A 632 14.96 -16.91 -42.74
N ALA A 633 13.82 -16.29 -42.40
CA ALA A 633 13.64 -15.69 -41.08
C ALA A 633 13.49 -16.74 -39.98
N THR A 634 14.20 -16.49 -38.88
CA THR A 634 13.98 -17.19 -37.61
C THR A 634 12.77 -16.59 -36.90
N GLU A 635 11.97 -17.44 -36.27
CA GLU A 635 11.01 -17.00 -35.28
C GLU A 635 11.75 -16.58 -34.00
N VAL A 636 11.40 -15.41 -33.47
CA VAL A 636 11.97 -14.86 -32.25
C VAL A 636 10.84 -14.68 -31.24
N SER A 637 11.00 -15.29 -30.07
CA SER A 637 9.96 -15.42 -29.05
C SER A 637 10.34 -14.75 -27.73
N ASN A 638 9.33 -14.45 -26.93
CA ASN A 638 9.51 -14.17 -25.52
C ASN A 638 9.55 -15.48 -24.69
N GLY A 639 10.23 -15.47 -23.54
CA GLY A 639 10.41 -16.64 -22.67
C GLY A 639 9.25 -16.98 -21.72
N SER A 640 8.02 -16.58 -22.04
CA SER A 640 6.88 -16.56 -21.10
C SER A 640 6.31 -17.92 -20.70
N ASP A 641 5.69 -17.97 -19.51
CA ASP A 641 4.79 -19.04 -19.07
C ASP A 641 3.62 -19.24 -20.02
N ASN A 642 3.13 -18.15 -20.61
CA ASN A 642 2.05 -18.17 -21.58
C ASN A 642 2.44 -18.93 -22.86
N LEU A 643 3.64 -18.70 -23.39
CA LEU A 643 4.17 -19.45 -24.54
C LEU A 643 4.59 -20.87 -24.16
N LEU A 644 5.18 -21.06 -22.98
CA LEU A 644 5.52 -22.38 -22.42
C LEU A 644 4.30 -23.29 -22.35
N LEU A 645 3.18 -22.77 -21.83
CA LEU A 645 1.91 -23.47 -21.76
C LEU A 645 1.38 -23.84 -23.15
N ASP A 646 1.33 -22.89 -24.07
CA ASP A 646 0.64 -23.05 -25.35
C ASP A 646 1.45 -23.80 -26.42
N ALA A 647 2.76 -23.54 -26.51
CA ALA A 647 3.62 -24.11 -27.56
C ALA A 647 4.31 -25.42 -27.15
N PHE A 648 4.44 -25.71 -25.85
CA PHE A 648 5.20 -26.87 -25.36
C PHE A 648 4.37 -27.80 -24.45
N TYR A 649 3.85 -27.29 -23.32
CA TYR A 649 3.23 -28.14 -22.30
C TYR A 649 1.88 -28.71 -22.77
N ARG A 650 0.99 -27.88 -23.31
CA ARG A 650 -0.31 -28.33 -23.86
C ARG A 650 -0.12 -29.35 -25.00
N PRO A 651 0.73 -29.12 -26.02
CA PRO A 651 1.05 -30.12 -27.05
C PRO A 651 1.61 -31.44 -26.49
N ALA A 652 2.53 -31.39 -25.51
CA ALA A 652 3.07 -32.58 -24.86
C ALA A 652 1.96 -33.45 -24.23
N LEU A 653 1.02 -32.82 -23.52
CA LEU A 653 -0.16 -33.49 -22.96
C LEU A 653 -1.30 -33.76 -23.96
N GLY A 654 -1.22 -33.27 -25.20
CA GLY A 654 -2.29 -33.40 -26.22
C GLY A 654 -3.50 -32.47 -26.01
N CYS A 655 -3.32 -31.43 -25.21
CA CYS A 655 -4.33 -30.43 -24.87
C CYS A 655 -4.46 -29.35 -25.94
N THR A 656 -5.65 -28.75 -26.05
CA THR A 656 -5.94 -27.64 -26.98
C THR A 656 -5.67 -26.28 -26.35
N VAL A 657 -5.05 -25.37 -27.10
CA VAL A 657 -4.85 -23.95 -26.74
C VAL A 657 -6.15 -23.16 -26.94
N PHE A 658 -6.43 -22.18 -26.05
CA PHE A 658 -7.50 -21.21 -26.29
C PHE A 658 -6.99 -20.12 -27.25
N THR A 659 -7.41 -20.22 -28.52
CA THR A 659 -7.01 -19.32 -29.60
C THR A 659 -8.15 -18.40 -30.05
N ALA A 660 -7.79 -17.26 -30.64
CA ALA A 660 -8.71 -16.38 -31.36
C ALA A 660 -8.09 -15.90 -32.69
N PRO A 661 -8.88 -15.36 -33.65
CA PRO A 661 -8.37 -14.90 -34.94
C PRO A 661 -7.24 -13.88 -34.82
N ASN A 662 -6.19 -14.05 -35.62
CA ASN A 662 -5.10 -13.10 -35.76
C ASN A 662 -5.54 -11.93 -36.66
N LEU A 663 -5.72 -10.74 -36.09
CA LEU A 663 -6.16 -9.55 -36.84
C LEU A 663 -5.07 -8.97 -37.76
N ALA A 664 -3.81 -9.42 -37.63
CA ALA A 664 -2.73 -9.14 -38.58
C ALA A 664 -2.67 -10.17 -39.73
N ASP A 665 -3.33 -11.33 -39.59
CA ASP A 665 -3.47 -12.34 -40.63
C ASP A 665 -4.89 -12.98 -40.60
N PRO A 666 -5.93 -12.27 -41.06
CA PRO A 666 -7.33 -12.73 -40.94
C PRO A 666 -7.66 -13.99 -41.75
N THR A 667 -6.72 -14.47 -42.57
CA THR A 667 -6.79 -15.71 -43.35
C THR A 667 -5.88 -16.82 -42.81
N GLY A 668 -5.01 -16.50 -41.85
CA GLY A 668 -4.10 -17.44 -41.20
C GLY A 668 -4.76 -18.26 -40.08
N PRO A 669 -3.98 -19.11 -39.41
CA PRO A 669 -4.45 -19.82 -38.23
C PRO A 669 -4.75 -18.84 -37.07
N PRO A 670 -5.71 -19.17 -36.18
CA PRO A 670 -5.92 -18.43 -34.94
C PRO A 670 -4.73 -18.64 -34.00
N VAL A 671 -4.51 -17.69 -33.08
CA VAL A 671 -3.34 -17.66 -32.18
C VAL A 671 -3.78 -17.58 -30.71
N GLY A 672 -2.94 -18.10 -29.81
CA GLY A 672 -3.09 -17.90 -28.36
C GLY A 672 -2.70 -16.48 -27.95
N ALA A 673 -3.02 -16.11 -26.70
CA ALA A 673 -2.61 -14.86 -26.08
C ALA A 673 -2.76 -14.94 -24.55
N LEU A 674 -1.95 -14.17 -23.80
CA LEU A 674 -2.00 -14.09 -22.34
C LEU A 674 -3.42 -13.83 -21.84
N ALA A 675 -4.10 -12.85 -22.42
CA ALA A 675 -5.44 -12.47 -21.96
C ALA A 675 -6.50 -13.55 -22.21
N LEU A 676 -6.29 -14.45 -23.18
CA LEU A 676 -7.15 -15.62 -23.39
C LEU A 676 -6.86 -16.68 -22.32
N ASN A 677 -5.59 -16.99 -22.06
CA ASN A 677 -5.18 -17.91 -21.02
C ASN A 677 -5.65 -17.46 -19.62
N GLU A 678 -5.51 -16.17 -19.29
CA GLU A 678 -5.99 -15.61 -18.02
C GLU A 678 -7.52 -15.52 -17.90
N ILE A 679 -8.24 -15.48 -19.02
CA ILE A 679 -9.71 -15.61 -19.02
C ILE A 679 -10.10 -17.07 -18.73
N GLN A 680 -9.42 -18.04 -19.36
CA GLN A 680 -9.68 -19.47 -19.14
C GLN A 680 -9.27 -19.93 -17.74
N ALA A 681 -8.09 -19.53 -17.27
CA ALA A 681 -7.58 -19.82 -15.93
C ALA A 681 -8.52 -19.28 -14.85
N ASN A 682 -8.95 -18.02 -14.96
CA ASN A 682 -9.89 -17.41 -14.01
C ASN A 682 -11.28 -18.09 -13.99
N ALA A 683 -11.66 -18.77 -15.06
CA ALA A 683 -12.97 -19.41 -15.16
C ALA A 683 -12.96 -20.91 -14.81
N LEU A 684 -11.85 -21.62 -15.07
CA LEU A 684 -11.80 -23.08 -15.07
C LEU A 684 -10.72 -23.71 -14.18
N GLN A 685 -9.77 -22.93 -13.63
CA GLN A 685 -8.75 -23.48 -12.73
C GLN A 685 -9.36 -23.85 -11.37
N ALA A 686 -9.27 -25.13 -11.00
CA ALA A 686 -9.66 -25.61 -9.68
C ALA A 686 -8.57 -25.34 -8.61
N PRO A 687 -8.93 -25.24 -7.31
CA PRO A 687 -7.95 -25.12 -6.23
C PRO A 687 -6.98 -26.31 -6.14
N PRO A 688 -5.72 -26.10 -5.68
CA PRO A 688 -5.13 -24.79 -5.38
C PRO A 688 -4.89 -23.97 -6.66
N VAL A 689 -5.26 -22.68 -6.60
CA VAL A 689 -5.14 -21.74 -7.73
C VAL A 689 -3.90 -20.89 -7.47
N ALA A 690 -2.91 -21.00 -8.34
CA ALA A 690 -1.74 -20.13 -8.27
C ALA A 690 -2.14 -18.68 -8.59
N LEU A 691 -1.69 -17.76 -7.76
CA LEU A 691 -1.87 -16.32 -7.88
C LEU A 691 -0.55 -15.64 -7.53
N ILE A 692 -0.19 -14.57 -8.23
CA ILE A 692 1.09 -13.85 -8.11
C ILE A 692 1.47 -13.64 -6.63
N PRO A 693 2.50 -14.34 -6.11
CA PRO A 693 2.84 -14.29 -4.69
C PRO A 693 3.50 -12.96 -4.32
N PRO A 694 3.57 -12.61 -3.02
CA PRO A 694 4.24 -11.41 -2.55
C PRO A 694 5.77 -11.40 -2.80
N HIS A 695 6.39 -12.57 -2.88
CA HIS A 695 7.81 -12.75 -3.22
C HIS A 695 8.05 -13.01 -4.73
N ASP A 696 7.05 -12.78 -5.59
CA ASP A 696 7.24 -12.70 -7.04
C ASP A 696 8.23 -11.55 -7.36
N PRO A 697 9.29 -11.79 -8.17
CA PRO A 697 10.36 -10.82 -8.38
C PRO A 697 9.89 -9.52 -9.06
N PHE A 698 8.80 -9.55 -9.83
CA PHE A 698 8.23 -8.36 -10.45
C PHE A 698 7.46 -7.51 -9.42
N THR A 699 7.11 -8.10 -8.27
CA THR A 699 6.38 -7.46 -7.16
C THR A 699 7.26 -6.97 -6.01
N LEU A 700 8.60 -7.04 -6.13
CA LEU A 700 9.50 -6.55 -5.08
C LEU A 700 9.79 -5.04 -5.19
N ASP A 701 10.05 -4.39 -4.06
CA ASP A 701 10.57 -3.02 -3.96
C ASP A 701 12.05 -2.94 -4.42
N ALA A 702 12.65 -1.74 -4.37
CA ALA A 702 14.05 -1.54 -4.76
C ALA A 702 15.09 -2.18 -3.80
N ASN A 703 14.65 -2.76 -2.68
CA ASN A 703 15.46 -3.40 -1.65
C ASN A 703 15.25 -4.93 -1.61
N GLY A 704 14.29 -5.48 -2.35
CA GLY A 704 13.92 -6.90 -2.36
C GLY A 704 12.76 -7.29 -1.43
N ASN A 705 12.00 -6.33 -0.88
CA ASN A 705 10.83 -6.59 -0.04
C ASN A 705 9.53 -6.67 -0.87
N PRO A 706 8.52 -7.47 -0.46
CA PRO A 706 7.20 -7.49 -1.10
C PRO A 706 6.47 -6.13 -1.17
N ASP A 707 6.23 -5.62 -2.38
CA ASP A 707 5.46 -4.40 -2.67
C ASP A 707 4.02 -4.76 -3.07
N PHE A 708 3.07 -4.55 -2.14
CA PHE A 708 1.65 -4.82 -2.34
C PHE A 708 1.01 -3.99 -3.46
N ILE A 709 1.53 -2.79 -3.75
CA ILE A 709 1.03 -1.95 -4.85
C ILE A 709 1.44 -2.57 -6.18
N LYS A 710 2.69 -3.01 -6.32
CA LYS A 710 3.12 -3.80 -7.49
C LYS A 710 2.33 -5.10 -7.62
N GLN A 711 2.19 -5.87 -6.53
CA GLN A 711 1.41 -7.12 -6.53
C GLN A 711 -0.04 -6.90 -6.99
N SER A 712 -0.70 -5.85 -6.46
CA SER A 712 -2.07 -5.50 -6.83
C SER A 712 -2.21 -5.04 -8.28
N ILE A 713 -1.26 -4.23 -8.77
CA ILE A 713 -1.22 -3.79 -10.18
C ILE A 713 -0.99 -4.98 -11.11
N TYR A 714 -0.05 -5.86 -10.79
CA TYR A 714 0.26 -7.04 -11.60
C TYR A 714 -0.94 -7.98 -11.66
N ARG A 715 -1.53 -8.35 -10.51
CA ARG A 715 -2.76 -9.18 -10.46
C ARG A 715 -3.91 -8.57 -11.27
N ALA A 716 -4.16 -7.26 -11.14
CA ALA A 716 -5.20 -6.58 -11.92
C ALA A 716 -4.91 -6.59 -13.43
N ASN A 717 -3.64 -6.48 -13.83
CA ASN A 717 -3.19 -6.58 -15.23
C ASN A 717 -3.29 -7.99 -15.81
N VAL A 718 -3.36 -9.06 -15.00
CA VAL A 718 -3.52 -10.45 -15.45
C VAL A 718 -4.84 -11.08 -15.01
N ASN A 719 -5.90 -10.28 -14.83
CA ASN A 719 -7.25 -10.77 -14.49
C ASN A 719 -7.35 -11.56 -13.16
N GLN A 720 -6.35 -11.50 -12.29
CA GLN A 720 -6.39 -12.16 -10.98
C GLN A 720 -7.19 -11.30 -9.98
N PRO A 721 -7.79 -11.90 -8.94
CA PRO A 721 -8.34 -11.13 -7.81
C PRO A 721 -7.22 -10.32 -7.12
N PRO A 722 -7.53 -9.22 -6.42
CA PRO A 722 -6.55 -8.52 -5.60
C PRO A 722 -5.95 -9.47 -4.54
N PRO A 723 -4.79 -9.13 -3.93
CA PRO A 723 -4.29 -9.82 -2.76
C PRO A 723 -5.37 -9.95 -1.67
N ASN A 724 -5.39 -11.08 -0.97
CA ASN A 724 -6.29 -11.33 0.14
C ASN A 724 -5.70 -10.78 1.46
N ASN A 725 -6.48 -10.81 2.52
CA ASN A 725 -6.13 -10.21 3.82
C ASN A 725 -5.04 -10.99 4.61
N ALA A 726 -4.44 -12.02 4.03
CA ALA A 726 -3.32 -12.76 4.62
C ALA A 726 -2.00 -12.01 4.37
N THR A 727 -1.05 -12.11 5.30
CA THR A 727 0.23 -11.37 5.20
C THR A 727 1.05 -11.78 3.99
N SER A 728 2.07 -10.97 3.65
CA SER A 728 3.06 -11.38 2.67
C SER A 728 3.79 -12.68 3.05
N ALA A 729 3.98 -12.95 4.34
CA ALA A 729 4.60 -14.19 4.82
C ALA A 729 3.66 -15.40 4.70
N GLU A 730 2.40 -15.26 5.10
CA GLU A 730 1.38 -16.31 5.01
C GLU A 730 1.07 -16.69 3.54
N GLN A 731 0.87 -15.70 2.67
CA GLN A 731 0.64 -15.93 1.24
C GLN A 731 1.86 -16.63 0.59
N SER A 732 3.08 -16.23 0.94
CA SER A 732 4.30 -16.85 0.37
C SER A 732 4.56 -18.24 0.94
N LEU A 733 4.32 -18.45 2.25
CA LEU A 733 4.40 -19.77 2.87
C LEU A 733 3.39 -20.73 2.24
N GLN A 734 2.12 -20.32 2.09
CA GLN A 734 1.10 -21.14 1.44
C GLN A 734 1.46 -21.42 -0.03
N TYR A 735 1.92 -20.42 -0.79
CA TYR A 735 2.39 -20.63 -2.16
C TYR A 735 3.54 -21.63 -2.23
N CYS A 736 4.54 -21.53 -1.35
CA CYS A 736 5.65 -22.48 -1.26
C CYS A 736 5.22 -23.89 -0.81
N LEU A 737 4.19 -24.01 0.03
CA LEU A 737 3.59 -25.29 0.41
C LEU A 737 2.84 -25.92 -0.78
N ASP A 738 2.07 -25.15 -1.55
CA ASP A 738 1.41 -25.65 -2.76
C ASP A 738 2.44 -26.00 -3.86
N PHE A 739 3.52 -25.23 -3.98
CA PHE A 739 4.65 -25.50 -4.88
C PHE A 739 5.40 -26.80 -4.49
N LEU A 740 5.55 -27.08 -3.19
CA LEU A 740 6.08 -28.36 -2.68
C LEU A 740 5.12 -29.53 -2.88
N ASN A 741 3.82 -29.33 -2.63
CA ASN A 741 2.82 -30.40 -2.58
C ASN A 741 2.17 -30.73 -3.93
N VAL A 742 2.24 -29.83 -4.92
CA VAL A 742 1.67 -30.02 -6.26
C VAL A 742 2.77 -30.03 -7.33
N THR A 743 3.59 -28.98 -7.45
CA THR A 743 4.55 -28.85 -8.56
C THR A 743 5.62 -29.94 -8.55
N ALA A 744 6.24 -30.18 -7.39
CA ALA A 744 7.30 -31.17 -7.27
C ALA A 744 6.83 -32.63 -7.52
N PRO A 745 5.66 -33.08 -7.01
CA PRO A 745 5.03 -34.33 -7.45
C PRO A 745 4.59 -34.31 -8.93
N GLY A 746 4.12 -33.17 -9.43
CA GLY A 746 3.65 -32.96 -10.79
C GLY A 746 4.65 -33.41 -11.84
N PHE A 747 5.89 -32.92 -11.76
CA PHE A 747 6.98 -33.32 -12.66
C PHE A 747 7.24 -34.83 -12.70
N ILE A 748 7.00 -35.54 -11.60
CA ILE A 748 7.13 -37.00 -11.57
C ILE A 748 5.95 -37.66 -12.31
N THR A 749 4.72 -37.23 -12.01
CA THR A 749 3.52 -37.80 -12.66
C THR A 749 3.51 -37.60 -14.19
N ASP A 750 4.10 -36.50 -14.66
CA ASP A 750 4.16 -36.14 -16.08
C ASP A 750 5.52 -36.46 -16.77
N LEU A 751 6.51 -37.03 -16.08
CA LEU A 751 7.87 -37.23 -16.62
C LEU A 751 7.88 -37.92 -18.00
N LYS A 752 7.00 -38.91 -18.20
CA LYS A 752 6.87 -39.70 -19.44
C LYS A 752 6.29 -38.93 -20.62
N PHE A 753 5.73 -37.74 -20.39
CA PHE A 753 5.24 -36.83 -21.42
C PHE A 753 6.20 -35.67 -21.66
N LEU A 754 7.06 -35.34 -20.71
CA LEU A 754 7.97 -34.19 -20.75
C LEU A 754 9.41 -34.55 -21.18
N ILE A 755 9.90 -35.75 -20.83
CA ILE A 755 11.23 -36.22 -21.23
C ILE A 755 11.29 -36.42 -22.75
N GLY A 756 12.35 -35.92 -23.38
CA GLY A 756 12.55 -36.00 -24.83
C GLY A 756 11.64 -35.10 -25.67
N GLN A 757 10.75 -34.28 -25.08
CA GLN A 757 10.09 -33.20 -25.80
C GLN A 757 11.06 -32.03 -26.03
N PRO A 758 10.90 -31.24 -27.11
CA PRO A 758 11.73 -30.06 -27.35
C PRO A 758 11.76 -29.10 -26.16
N SER A 759 12.97 -28.67 -25.79
CA SER A 759 13.16 -27.62 -24.79
C SER A 759 12.81 -26.25 -25.39
N PRO A 760 12.06 -25.39 -24.66
CA PRO A 760 11.83 -24.00 -25.07
C PRO A 760 13.11 -23.18 -25.19
N ALA A 761 14.10 -23.48 -24.35
CA ALA A 761 15.45 -22.90 -24.42
C ALA A 761 16.49 -24.03 -24.32
N PRO A 762 16.95 -24.59 -25.45
CA PRO A 762 17.92 -25.69 -25.47
C PRO A 762 19.27 -25.38 -24.80
N ALA A 763 19.61 -24.10 -24.61
CA ALA A 763 20.78 -23.65 -23.85
C ALA A 763 20.61 -23.78 -22.32
N ASN A 764 19.38 -23.97 -21.83
CA ASN A 764 19.04 -24.01 -20.40
C ASN A 764 18.66 -25.42 -19.94
N GLY A 765 18.08 -26.24 -20.82
CA GLY A 765 17.78 -27.66 -20.55
C GLY A 765 17.71 -28.48 -21.83
N LYS A 766 18.14 -29.74 -21.77
CA LYS A 766 18.20 -30.66 -22.93
C LYS A 766 16.80 -31.00 -23.53
N ASP A 767 15.77 -30.96 -22.70
CA ASP A 767 14.38 -31.32 -23.00
C ASP A 767 13.42 -30.55 -22.10
N LEU A 768 12.10 -30.62 -22.39
CA LEU A 768 11.09 -29.90 -21.62
C LEU A 768 11.12 -30.26 -20.12
N PHE A 769 11.35 -31.54 -19.77
CA PHE A 769 11.47 -31.97 -18.38
C PHE A 769 12.63 -31.27 -17.64
N THR A 770 13.83 -31.27 -18.22
CA THR A 770 15.00 -30.63 -17.60
C THR A 770 14.90 -29.11 -17.59
N PHE A 771 14.32 -28.49 -18.63
CA PHE A 771 14.04 -27.05 -18.67
C PHE A 771 13.08 -26.61 -17.54
N LEU A 772 12.00 -27.37 -17.31
CA LEU A 772 11.07 -27.10 -16.22
C LEU A 772 11.71 -27.36 -14.84
N GLY A 773 12.48 -28.44 -14.70
CA GLY A 773 13.17 -28.76 -13.45
C GLY A 773 14.19 -27.70 -13.01
N GLN A 774 14.88 -27.04 -13.94
CA GLN A 774 15.76 -25.91 -13.62
C GLN A 774 15.01 -24.59 -13.35
N ARG A 775 13.86 -24.33 -14.02
CA ARG A 775 12.96 -23.22 -13.63
C ARG A 775 12.43 -23.40 -12.21
N PHE A 776 11.96 -24.60 -11.85
CA PHE A 776 11.52 -24.91 -10.48
C PHE A 776 12.64 -24.74 -9.45
N ALA A 777 13.84 -25.27 -9.72
CA ALA A 777 14.97 -25.18 -8.78
C ALA A 777 15.42 -23.73 -8.55
N ALA A 778 15.39 -22.88 -9.58
CA ALA A 778 15.62 -21.44 -9.44
C ALA A 778 14.49 -20.76 -8.66
N SER A 779 13.24 -21.05 -9.00
CA SER A 779 12.05 -20.44 -8.39
C SER A 779 11.86 -20.78 -6.93
N TRP A 780 12.23 -22.00 -6.50
CA TRP A 780 12.25 -22.39 -5.10
C TRP A 780 13.16 -21.49 -4.24
N ILE A 781 14.22 -20.94 -4.84
CA ILE A 781 15.13 -19.99 -4.19
C ILE A 781 14.62 -18.55 -4.37
N GLY A 782 14.16 -18.18 -5.57
CA GLY A 782 13.65 -16.84 -5.89
C GLY A 782 12.45 -16.42 -5.03
N LEU A 783 11.51 -17.35 -4.81
CA LEU A 783 10.36 -17.17 -3.92
C LEU A 783 10.70 -17.28 -2.42
N THR A 784 11.97 -17.52 -2.08
CA THR A 784 12.46 -17.80 -0.71
C THR A 784 11.88 -19.05 -0.05
N CYS A 785 11.32 -19.99 -0.83
CA CYS A 785 10.75 -21.24 -0.30
C CYS A 785 11.77 -22.09 0.46
N ASN A 786 13.05 -22.00 0.12
CA ASN A 786 14.15 -22.61 0.86
C ASN A 786 14.34 -22.08 2.30
N VAL A 787 13.75 -20.93 2.63
CA VAL A 787 13.70 -20.35 3.99
C VAL A 787 12.34 -20.61 4.64
N LEU A 788 11.25 -20.46 3.88
CA LEU A 788 9.88 -20.58 4.38
C LEU A 788 9.44 -22.02 4.65
N VAL A 789 9.92 -22.99 3.86
CA VAL A 789 9.50 -24.41 3.94
C VAL A 789 10.73 -25.32 4.08
N PRO A 790 11.17 -25.62 5.32
CA PRO A 790 12.26 -26.55 5.56
C PRO A 790 11.95 -27.95 5.01
N VAL A 791 12.87 -28.49 4.20
CA VAL A 791 12.77 -29.82 3.59
C VAL A 791 14.01 -30.66 3.94
N THR A 792 13.83 -31.98 4.05
CA THR A 792 14.87 -32.92 4.47
C THR A 792 15.05 -34.10 3.52
N ASP A 793 16.24 -34.71 3.56
CA ASP A 793 16.57 -35.96 2.87
C ASP A 793 16.10 -37.22 3.63
N ALA A 794 16.38 -38.41 3.08
CA ALA A 794 16.06 -39.70 3.71
C ALA A 794 16.92 -40.05 4.95
N HIS A 795 17.82 -39.17 5.35
CA HIS A 795 18.60 -39.28 6.58
C HIS A 795 18.21 -38.21 7.62
N GLY A 796 17.28 -37.31 7.28
CA GLY A 796 16.83 -36.21 8.13
C GLY A 796 17.70 -34.96 8.04
N ASN A 797 18.68 -34.90 7.13
CA ASN A 797 19.48 -33.70 6.90
C ASN A 797 18.64 -32.65 6.18
N ALA A 798 18.79 -31.37 6.53
CA ALA A 798 18.18 -30.27 5.79
C ALA A 798 18.81 -30.13 4.38
N VAL A 799 17.98 -29.92 3.36
CA VAL A 799 18.40 -29.71 1.97
C VAL A 799 17.87 -28.36 1.45
N ALA A 800 18.56 -27.77 0.47
CA ALA A 800 18.22 -26.42 -0.02
C ALA A 800 16.87 -26.33 -0.76
N GLY A 801 16.35 -27.46 -1.26
CA GLY A 801 15.06 -27.56 -1.91
C GLY A 801 14.68 -29.01 -2.22
N PRO A 802 13.43 -29.27 -2.60
CA PRO A 802 12.94 -30.63 -2.83
C PRO A 802 13.48 -31.26 -4.14
N LEU A 803 13.90 -30.42 -5.10
CA LEU A 803 14.57 -30.80 -6.35
C LEU A 803 15.92 -30.06 -6.45
N THR A 804 16.87 -30.66 -7.17
CA THR A 804 18.13 -30.01 -7.60
C THR A 804 18.31 -30.24 -9.10
N ALA A 805 18.56 -29.17 -9.87
CA ALA A 805 18.91 -29.27 -11.28
C ALA A 805 20.41 -29.58 -11.45
N ASN A 806 20.74 -30.55 -12.30
CA ASN A 806 22.11 -30.98 -12.58
C ASN A 806 22.52 -30.50 -13.97
N PHE A 807 23.59 -29.71 -14.06
CA PHE A 807 24.04 -29.05 -15.28
C PHE A 807 25.28 -29.72 -15.89
N ASP A 808 25.43 -29.61 -17.21
CA ASP A 808 26.65 -30.00 -17.92
C ASP A 808 27.73 -28.90 -17.86
N GLY A 809 28.88 -29.15 -18.51
CA GLY A 809 29.99 -28.19 -18.57
C GLY A 809 29.71 -26.90 -19.36
N ASN A 810 28.56 -26.81 -20.05
CA ASN A 810 28.11 -25.63 -20.78
C ASN A 810 27.02 -24.84 -20.02
N GLY A 811 26.51 -25.37 -18.90
CA GLY A 811 25.39 -24.79 -18.16
C GLY A 811 24.01 -25.26 -18.61
N VAL A 812 23.91 -26.33 -19.41
CA VAL A 812 22.63 -26.92 -19.82
C VAL A 812 22.17 -27.93 -18.76
N CYS A 813 20.92 -27.83 -18.29
CA CYS A 813 20.35 -28.83 -17.38
C CYS A 813 20.18 -30.18 -18.11
N ILE A 814 20.76 -31.24 -17.55
CA ILE A 814 20.81 -32.60 -18.14
C ILE A 814 20.11 -33.68 -17.29
N SER A 815 19.96 -33.48 -15.98
CA SER A 815 19.07 -34.29 -15.13
C SER A 815 18.56 -33.49 -13.92
N VAL A 816 17.64 -34.08 -13.15
CA VAL A 816 17.03 -33.47 -11.97
C VAL A 816 17.06 -34.49 -10.84
N THR A 817 17.71 -34.15 -9.73
CA THR A 817 17.74 -34.96 -8.51
C THR A 817 16.53 -34.60 -7.66
N PHE A 818 15.81 -35.61 -7.14
CA PHE A 818 14.74 -35.42 -6.16
C PHE A 818 15.28 -35.72 -4.77
N ASN A 819 15.18 -34.76 -3.85
CA ASN A 819 15.92 -34.78 -2.59
C ASN A 819 15.10 -35.35 -1.42
N THR A 820 13.76 -35.29 -1.46
CA THR A 820 12.91 -35.71 -0.33
C THR A 820 12.42 -37.16 -0.46
N PRO A 821 12.19 -37.90 0.66
CA PRO A 821 11.78 -39.31 0.62
C PRO A 821 10.48 -39.56 -0.14
N ASN A 822 9.50 -38.66 -0.02
CA ASN A 822 8.20 -38.79 -0.68
C ASN A 822 8.34 -38.69 -2.22
N LEU A 823 9.22 -37.81 -2.70
CA LEU A 823 9.47 -37.62 -4.13
C LEU A 823 10.31 -38.77 -4.70
N VAL A 824 11.36 -39.23 -3.99
CA VAL A 824 12.13 -40.42 -4.38
C VAL A 824 11.24 -41.66 -4.47
N LYS A 825 10.31 -41.84 -3.51
CA LYS A 825 9.31 -42.91 -3.56
C LYS A 825 8.40 -42.78 -4.77
N LEU A 826 7.79 -41.61 -4.99
CA LEU A 826 6.87 -41.37 -6.10
C LEU A 826 7.55 -41.57 -7.46
N LEU A 827 8.84 -41.22 -7.58
CA LEU A 827 9.65 -41.44 -8.79
C LEU A 827 9.82 -42.93 -9.09
N LEU A 828 10.09 -43.76 -8.08
CA LEU A 828 10.16 -45.21 -8.23
C LEU A 828 8.80 -45.81 -8.63
N GLU A 829 7.71 -45.33 -8.02
CA GLU A 829 6.33 -45.77 -8.35
C GLU A 829 5.91 -45.38 -9.78
N ASN A 830 6.51 -44.32 -10.36
CA ASN A 830 6.28 -43.89 -11.75
C ASN A 830 7.33 -44.41 -12.76
N GLY A 831 8.19 -45.35 -12.36
CA GLY A 831 9.13 -46.02 -13.27
C GLY A 831 10.41 -45.22 -13.59
N GLY A 832 10.79 -44.27 -12.73
CA GLY A 832 12.08 -43.57 -12.84
C GLY A 832 13.29 -44.53 -12.71
N PRO A 833 14.45 -44.16 -13.26
CA PRO A 833 15.62 -45.05 -13.32
C PRO A 833 16.16 -45.39 -11.92
N THR A 834 16.26 -46.69 -11.63
CA THR A 834 16.73 -47.20 -10.32
C THR A 834 18.18 -46.83 -9.99
N VAL A 835 18.98 -46.41 -10.98
CA VAL A 835 20.43 -46.16 -10.84
C VAL A 835 20.73 -44.97 -9.94
N GLU A 836 19.96 -43.89 -10.02
CA GLU A 836 20.11 -42.73 -9.13
C GLU A 836 19.51 -43.00 -7.74
N ALA A 837 18.40 -43.76 -7.66
CA ALA A 837 17.79 -44.17 -6.40
C ALA A 837 18.63 -45.20 -5.59
N LEU A 838 19.47 -46.00 -6.27
CA LEU A 838 20.31 -47.03 -5.65
C LEU A 838 21.38 -46.45 -4.71
N ALA A 839 21.74 -45.18 -4.86
CA ALA A 839 22.63 -44.47 -3.93
C ALA A 839 22.05 -44.34 -2.50
N LEU A 840 20.71 -44.38 -2.37
CA LEU A 840 20.00 -44.09 -1.12
C LEU A 840 19.50 -45.37 -0.41
N VAL A 841 19.10 -46.40 -1.18
CA VAL A 841 18.50 -47.63 -0.63
C VAL A 841 19.55 -48.63 -0.11
N LEU A 842 20.74 -48.71 -0.72
CA LEU A 842 21.69 -49.80 -0.48
C LEU A 842 22.56 -49.68 0.80
N LYS A 843 22.27 -48.71 1.69
CA LYS A 843 22.91 -48.59 3.01
C LYS A 843 22.13 -49.22 4.17
N LEU A 844 20.95 -49.79 3.91
CA LEU A 844 20.02 -50.24 4.96
C LEU A 844 20.04 -51.75 5.28
N ILE A 845 21.04 -52.50 4.79
CA ILE A 845 21.11 -53.98 4.93
C ILE A 845 22.40 -54.48 5.63
N ILE A 846 23.48 -53.67 5.72
CA ILE A 846 24.77 -54.15 6.28
C ILE A 846 25.36 -53.17 7.32
N THR A 847 24.82 -53.22 8.53
CA THR A 847 25.57 -52.95 9.78
C THR A 847 25.01 -53.88 10.87
N PRO A 848 25.80 -54.85 11.37
CA PRO A 848 25.35 -55.71 12.46
C PRO A 848 25.35 -54.97 13.81
N LEU A 849 24.48 -55.39 14.72
CA LEU A 849 24.57 -55.08 16.15
C LEU A 849 25.90 -55.60 16.72
N HIS A 850 26.71 -54.72 17.30
CA HIS A 850 27.72 -54.97 18.34
C HIS A 850 27.88 -53.69 19.18
#